data_AF-A0A2N2KEG3-F1
#
_entry.id   AF-A0A2N2KEG3-F1
#
_cell.length_a   1.000
_cell.length_b   1.000
_cell.length_c   1.000
_cell.angle_alpha   90.00
_cell.angle_beta   90.00
_cell.angle_gamma   90.00
#
_symmetry.space_group_name_H-M   'P 1'
#
loop_
_entity.id
_entity.type
_entity.pdbx_description
1 polymer ?
#
loop_
_entity_poly.entity_id
_entity_poly.type
_entity_poly.pdbx_seq_one_letter_code
_entity_poly.pdbx_strand_id
1 'polypeptide(L)'
;MSTTSALRPWTDLVKLHPDVEAGALTEAVFAVDLGAIAANDPNVPVVNRDPEAFFRSTYLTSDLRKLLEEVLASLSGKSGYNRVLKLRTPFGGGKSHTLASLLHAARKRDALDGIPEGKGFARPGEVAVAVFDGEKFDARNGKTLEDGRTVQTMWGWIAWQIDPEKAFPIVADHDKDRVAPGGDVIRDLLTKGAGGRPVLILLDEVLKYMERAAAVGVLESTLQRQAKDFFQNLTVEVAGSEKAALVYSLTWSAREALGNVGLLAEIDKLASRVDQLREPVSGDEVLPILQRRLLGSAPDAHAATEVATAYQEVVTGMQRAHAETSNERQQAEEDGQLLRDRMRAAYPFHPALIDIMRERWTAVDAFQRTRGALRFLASCMHSLKKNGGAKALLGPGEVPVKDVDVRVKMLKELGVQNDYDAVITADIDGPNARARRIDERMARETPSLASVKPATCIATAILLYSFGGLRREKSGMEETLPPGITENELLASCVGPHLDNITATAVLSELRNACLYLHYDGVRYCFKKDPNVTKLIEDAEQTVAREDSQVRGLGPVRSMVKEMLEARLAGHHTAIVWPAKSQDIPDEDPRFLIAYLPLEFAAEGKAEQERQAKEYLSNYGDRPRRFRNGLGLAIPEKKQIEALRRAVRYLLAIDRVEAKKQQLRLTKDHYDQLKERKRTEQAAAESCFRELYSAVWLPRVQSGELEIQRVERGGRPLQATGVYERMMELLTSEGIRHVNGTIFPKKVVERVRLGETTTKGETPLMGIKAYDVLESFFRDIAPPRLESAAVLRKGIARGVSEGVFAYASGGSPTLGSDGKFQVSSDKVVLGRYLADDEIDLDSGFLMLPAAVPEALAAQPSGTTPGGPDTVTSPGVHGEPTGAGAGTGSGPSVTAPEVVGRKKRIILTFEATREQVFKAFPAIANLADKSDGAKVRIRVEGTSEDGFDQSWLRNAVDEPLDEADIERTEE
;
A
#
# COMPACT_ATOMS: atom_id res chain seq x y z
N MET A 1 16.04 -34.08 0.87
CA MET A 1 15.21 -33.93 2.08
C MET A 1 16.08 -34.24 3.28
N SER A 2 16.57 -33.23 4.00
CA SER A 2 17.19 -33.45 5.32
C SER A 2 16.09 -33.36 6.36
N THR A 3 16.05 -34.31 7.30
CA THR A 3 15.08 -34.30 8.40
C THR A 3 15.48 -33.21 9.40
N THR A 4 14.88 -32.03 9.29
CA THR A 4 15.05 -30.95 10.26
C THR A 4 14.51 -31.41 11.62
N SER A 5 15.44 -31.75 12.52
CA SER A 5 15.20 -31.81 13.95
C SER A 5 14.51 -30.51 14.38
N ALA A 6 13.35 -30.61 15.05
CA ALA A 6 12.66 -29.43 15.53
C ALA A 6 13.49 -28.80 16.67
N LEU A 7 14.15 -27.68 16.37
CA LEU A 7 14.95 -26.95 17.37
C LEU A 7 14.11 -26.64 18.60
N ARG A 8 14.65 -26.98 19.77
CA ARG A 8 13.99 -26.73 21.05
C ARG A 8 13.96 -25.23 21.38
N PRO A 9 12.90 -24.72 22.01
CA PRO A 9 12.86 -23.34 22.52
C PRO A 9 14.03 -23.03 23.46
N TRP A 10 14.56 -21.81 23.41
CA TRP A 10 15.66 -21.40 24.30
C TRP A 10 15.28 -21.50 25.79
N THR A 11 13.98 -21.39 26.12
CA THR A 11 13.44 -21.52 27.48
C THR A 11 13.71 -22.87 28.13
N ASP A 12 13.99 -23.89 27.31
CA ASP A 12 14.20 -25.27 27.75
C ASP A 12 15.70 -25.58 27.90
N LEU A 13 16.56 -24.75 27.31
CA LEU A 13 18.01 -24.94 27.22
C LEU A 13 18.82 -23.92 28.03
N VAL A 14 18.22 -22.76 28.34
CA VAL A 14 18.88 -21.66 29.05
C VAL A 14 18.21 -21.40 30.40
N LYS A 15 19.02 -21.40 31.44
CA LYS A 15 18.62 -20.98 32.79
C LYS A 15 18.66 -19.46 32.90
N LEU A 16 17.55 -18.84 33.29
CA LEU A 16 17.49 -17.41 33.57
C LEU A 16 18.09 -17.09 34.95
N HIS A 17 18.47 -15.83 35.16
CA HIS A 17 18.79 -15.35 36.51
C HIS A 17 17.50 -15.36 37.37
N PRO A 18 17.54 -15.75 38.66
CA PRO A 18 16.33 -15.87 39.49
C PRO A 18 15.42 -14.63 39.48
N ASP A 19 16.00 -13.43 39.50
CA ASP A 19 15.23 -12.18 39.46
C ASP A 19 14.48 -11.96 38.13
N VAL A 20 15.04 -12.44 37.00
CA VAL A 20 14.38 -12.43 35.69
C VAL A 20 13.24 -13.44 35.69
N GLU A 21 13.50 -14.66 36.16
CA GLU A 21 12.52 -15.74 36.18
C GLU A 21 11.31 -15.40 37.09
N ALA A 22 11.56 -14.81 38.26
CA ALA A 22 10.53 -14.32 39.17
C ALA A 22 9.80 -13.04 38.68
N GLY A 23 10.33 -12.35 37.66
CA GLY A 23 9.80 -11.05 37.22
C GLY A 23 10.05 -9.90 38.21
N ALA A 24 10.90 -10.13 39.22
CA ALA A 24 11.13 -9.23 40.35
C ALA A 24 12.19 -8.13 40.08
N LEU A 25 12.61 -7.97 38.82
CA LEU A 25 13.58 -6.96 38.40
C LEU A 25 12.97 -5.54 38.44
N THR A 26 13.03 -4.94 39.63
CA THR A 26 12.74 -3.52 39.84
C THR A 26 13.82 -2.64 39.20
N GLU A 27 13.49 -1.37 38.94
CA GLU A 27 14.47 -0.41 38.43
C GLU A 27 15.70 -0.26 39.34
N ALA A 28 15.53 -0.50 40.65
CA ALA A 28 16.59 -0.47 41.67
C ALA A 28 17.62 -1.60 41.55
N VAL A 29 17.32 -2.73 40.88
CA VAL A 29 18.33 -3.77 40.62
C VAL A 29 19.37 -3.27 39.60
N PHE A 30 18.95 -2.43 38.65
CA PHE A 30 19.82 -1.88 37.60
C PHE A 30 20.29 -0.44 37.85
N ALA A 31 19.78 0.22 38.90
CA ALA A 31 20.23 1.53 39.36
C ALA A 31 21.17 1.34 40.57
N VAL A 32 22.47 1.44 40.33
CA VAL A 32 23.48 1.34 41.39
C VAL A 32 23.54 2.65 42.16
N ASP A 33 23.24 2.58 43.45
CA ASP A 33 23.29 3.69 44.39
C ASP A 33 24.54 3.56 45.27
N LEU A 34 25.60 4.30 44.92
CA LEU A 34 26.89 4.15 45.57
C LEU A 34 26.84 4.53 47.06
N GLY A 35 26.12 5.61 47.40
CA GLY A 35 25.97 6.07 48.78
C GLY A 35 25.26 5.05 49.68
N ALA A 36 24.20 4.40 49.17
CA ALA A 36 23.47 3.37 49.91
C ALA A 36 24.27 2.06 50.03
N ILE A 37 25.04 1.67 49.01
CA ILE A 37 25.98 0.53 49.10
C ILE A 37 27.09 0.82 50.12
N ALA A 38 27.65 2.03 50.10
CA ALA A 38 28.68 2.45 51.05
C ALA A 38 28.20 2.45 52.51
N ALA A 39 26.93 2.79 52.72
CA ALA A 39 26.23 2.73 54.01
C ALA A 39 25.69 1.33 54.39
N ASN A 40 25.82 0.32 53.50
CA ASN A 40 25.28 -1.03 53.70
C ASN A 40 23.74 -1.06 53.94
N ASP A 41 22.99 -0.21 53.24
CA ASP A 41 21.55 -0.02 53.44
C ASP A 41 20.75 -1.33 53.20
N PRO A 42 19.90 -1.78 54.15
CA PRO A 42 19.11 -3.00 54.01
C PRO A 42 18.16 -3.01 52.79
N ASN A 43 17.78 -1.85 52.26
CA ASN A 43 16.88 -1.71 51.12
C ASN A 43 17.58 -1.89 49.75
N VAL A 44 18.92 -1.81 49.70
CA VAL A 44 19.66 -2.07 48.46
C VAL A 44 19.60 -3.56 48.13
N PRO A 45 19.29 -3.95 46.88
CA PRO A 45 19.30 -5.36 46.46
C PRO A 45 20.60 -6.07 46.81
N VAL A 46 20.51 -7.32 47.31
CA VAL A 46 21.69 -8.10 47.75
C VAL A 46 22.74 -8.24 46.65
N VAL A 47 22.30 -8.38 45.39
CA VAL A 47 23.17 -8.43 44.20
C VAL A 47 24.02 -7.16 43.99
N ASN A 48 23.64 -6.02 44.58
CA ASN A 48 24.39 -4.78 44.55
C ASN A 48 25.14 -4.50 45.87
N ARG A 49 24.59 -4.94 47.02
CA ARG A 49 25.12 -4.70 48.36
C ARG A 49 26.19 -5.70 48.81
N ASP A 50 26.03 -6.99 48.53
CA ASP A 50 27.01 -8.00 48.91
C ASP A 50 28.16 -8.09 47.88
N PRO A 51 29.44 -8.01 48.29
CA PRO A 51 30.56 -8.04 47.35
C PRO A 51 30.66 -9.32 46.50
N GLU A 52 30.28 -10.50 47.02
CA GLU A 52 30.40 -11.76 46.28
C GLU A 52 29.27 -11.91 45.26
N ALA A 53 28.04 -11.58 45.64
CA ALA A 53 26.90 -11.50 44.72
C ALA A 53 27.12 -10.43 43.63
N PHE A 54 27.72 -9.30 44.00
CA PHE A 54 28.10 -8.24 43.07
C PHE A 54 29.10 -8.72 42.02
N PHE A 55 30.22 -9.32 42.39
CA PHE A 55 31.21 -9.77 41.40
C PHE A 55 30.72 -10.97 40.56
N ARG A 56 29.95 -11.91 41.14
CA ARG A 56 29.34 -13.01 40.37
C ARG A 56 28.37 -12.52 39.29
N SER A 57 27.62 -11.46 39.58
CA SER A 57 26.65 -10.85 38.64
C SER A 57 27.29 -9.81 37.70
N THR A 58 28.56 -9.46 37.91
CA THR A 58 29.27 -8.45 37.11
C THR A 58 30.12 -9.09 36.03
N TYR A 59 30.13 -8.48 34.84
CA TYR A 59 31.08 -8.78 33.79
C TYR A 59 32.23 -7.79 33.91
N LEU A 60 33.47 -8.28 34.09
CA LEU A 60 34.64 -7.42 34.10
C LEU A 60 35.00 -7.03 32.66
N THR A 61 34.44 -5.90 32.20
CA THR A 61 34.87 -5.25 30.96
C THR A 61 36.37 -5.02 30.97
N SER A 62 36.98 -5.00 29.79
CA SER A 62 38.40 -4.70 29.60
C SER A 62 38.79 -3.36 30.24
N ASP A 63 37.92 -2.35 30.19
CA ASP A 63 38.15 -1.05 30.81
C ASP A 63 37.93 -1.04 32.33
N LEU A 64 36.90 -1.75 32.85
CA LEU A 64 36.75 -1.96 34.30
C LEU A 64 37.93 -2.76 34.87
N ARG A 65 38.45 -3.73 34.12
CA ARG A 65 39.64 -4.51 34.46
C ARG A 65 40.90 -3.64 34.51
N LYS A 66 41.14 -2.79 33.51
CA LYS A 66 42.25 -1.82 33.56
C LYS A 66 42.14 -0.92 34.79
N LEU A 67 40.95 -0.39 35.06
CA LEU A 67 40.70 0.50 36.20
C LEU A 67 40.91 -0.21 37.55
N LEU A 68 40.44 -1.45 37.69
CA LEU A 68 40.67 -2.27 38.90
C LEU A 68 42.16 -2.54 39.11
N GLU A 69 42.93 -2.88 38.07
CA GLU A 69 44.38 -3.05 38.20
C GLU A 69 45.06 -1.75 38.60
N GLU A 70 44.76 -0.63 37.93
CA GLU A 70 45.35 0.68 38.20
C GLU A 70 45.09 1.17 39.64
N VAL A 71 43.85 1.07 40.12
CA VAL A 71 43.48 1.48 41.48
C VAL A 71 44.11 0.55 42.52
N LEU A 72 43.96 -0.78 42.37
CA LEU A 72 44.49 -1.73 43.35
C LEU A 72 46.03 -1.72 43.38
N ALA A 73 46.69 -1.54 42.23
CA ALA A 73 48.14 -1.35 42.14
C ALA A 73 48.61 -0.07 42.83
N SER A 74 47.91 1.05 42.61
CA SER A 74 48.20 2.34 43.25
C SER A 74 48.06 2.28 44.76
N LEU A 75 47.02 1.60 45.27
CA LEU A 75 46.81 1.38 46.70
C LEU A 75 47.88 0.42 47.29
N SER A 76 48.34 -0.58 46.53
CA SER A 76 49.47 -1.44 46.90
C SER A 76 50.84 -0.75 46.85
N GLY A 77 50.93 0.52 46.41
CA GLY A 77 52.20 1.25 46.32
C GLY A 77 53.04 0.94 45.09
N LYS A 78 52.48 0.33 44.03
CA LYS A 78 53.20 0.17 42.76
C LYS A 78 53.33 1.53 42.06
N SER A 79 54.49 1.81 41.48
CA SER A 79 54.73 2.99 40.63
C SER A 79 54.24 2.75 39.18
N GLY A 80 54.13 3.83 38.40
CA GLY A 80 53.76 3.77 36.98
C GLY A 80 52.25 3.80 36.67
N TYR A 81 51.40 3.97 37.69
CA TYR A 81 49.94 4.05 37.55
C TYR A 81 49.41 5.44 37.90
N ASN A 82 48.34 5.87 37.23
CA ASN A 82 47.66 7.13 37.52
C ASN A 82 46.75 6.97 38.74
N ARG A 83 46.86 7.93 39.68
CA ARG A 83 46.16 7.89 40.99
C ARG A 83 44.88 8.69 41.02
N VAL A 84 44.70 9.62 40.08
CA VAL A 84 43.47 10.40 39.92
C VAL A 84 42.81 9.94 38.62
N LEU A 85 41.62 9.35 38.74
CA LEU A 85 40.93 8.73 37.61
C LEU A 85 39.53 9.33 37.47
N LYS A 86 39.24 9.83 36.27
CA LYS A 86 37.99 10.49 35.93
C LYS A 86 37.10 9.53 35.15
N LEU A 87 35.97 9.17 35.75
CA LEU A 87 34.91 8.42 35.08
C LEU A 87 33.99 9.40 34.35
N ARG A 88 34.14 9.46 33.03
CA ARG A 88 33.19 10.13 32.14
C ARG A 88 32.65 9.07 31.20
N THR A 89 31.37 8.72 31.32
CA THR A 89 30.70 7.88 30.33
C THR A 89 30.05 8.81 29.31
N PRO A 90 30.32 8.68 27.99
CA PRO A 90 29.61 9.50 27.00
C PRO A 90 28.10 9.29 27.03
N PHE A 91 27.63 8.18 27.63
CA PHE A 91 26.22 7.81 27.70
C PHE A 91 25.85 7.19 29.07
N GLY A 92 24.57 7.18 29.42
CA GLY A 92 24.09 6.76 30.75
C GLY A 92 24.19 5.26 31.00
N GLY A 93 25.21 4.83 31.75
CA GLY A 93 25.35 3.48 32.28
C GLY A 93 26.80 3.12 32.57
N GLY A 94 27.15 2.90 33.83
CA GLY A 94 28.49 2.41 34.22
C GLY A 94 29.10 3.11 35.43
N LYS A 95 29.10 4.45 35.50
CA LYS A 95 29.87 5.24 36.50
C LYS A 95 29.72 4.74 37.95
N SER A 96 28.51 4.78 38.51
CA SER A 96 28.26 4.32 39.89
C SER A 96 28.47 2.80 40.08
N HIS A 97 28.28 1.99 39.03
CA HIS A 97 28.58 0.55 39.04
C HIS A 97 30.10 0.30 39.12
N THR A 98 30.89 1.06 38.36
CA THR A 98 32.35 1.05 38.42
C THR A 98 32.88 1.52 39.77
N LEU A 99 32.32 2.60 40.34
CA LEU A 99 32.66 3.03 41.70
C LEU A 99 32.28 1.97 42.74
N ALA A 100 31.14 1.30 42.60
CA ALA A 100 30.74 0.18 43.48
C ALA A 100 31.68 -1.03 43.34
N SER A 101 32.17 -1.33 42.14
CA SER A 101 33.21 -2.36 41.91
C SER A 101 34.49 -2.03 42.67
N LEU A 102 34.96 -0.78 42.63
CA LEU A 102 36.14 -0.33 43.37
C LEU A 102 35.92 -0.37 44.88
N LEU A 103 34.76 0.08 45.35
CA LEU A 103 34.34 0.03 46.76
C LEU A 103 34.37 -1.40 47.31
N HIS A 104 33.77 -2.35 46.59
CA HIS A 104 33.73 -3.77 46.96
C HIS A 104 35.11 -4.41 46.90
N ALA A 105 35.90 -4.12 45.86
CA ALA A 105 37.27 -4.64 45.72
C ALA A 105 38.22 -4.13 46.82
N ALA A 106 38.05 -2.89 47.28
CA ALA A 106 38.84 -2.30 48.36
C ALA A 106 38.40 -2.78 49.75
N ARG A 107 37.09 -2.88 50.02
CA ARG A 107 36.55 -3.33 51.32
C ARG A 107 36.67 -4.85 51.55
N LYS A 108 36.45 -5.67 50.51
CA LYS A 108 36.47 -7.14 50.60
C LYS A 108 37.16 -7.75 49.38
N ARG A 109 38.47 -7.52 49.26
CA ARG A 109 39.30 -7.95 48.12
C ARG A 109 39.14 -9.44 47.77
N ASP A 110 38.94 -10.33 48.74
CA ASP A 110 38.76 -11.76 48.50
C ASP A 110 37.48 -12.10 47.71
N ALA A 111 36.44 -11.26 47.77
CA ALA A 111 35.22 -11.46 46.98
C ALA A 111 35.47 -11.37 45.47
N LEU A 112 36.43 -10.54 45.05
CA LEU A 112 36.85 -10.44 43.65
C LEU A 112 37.61 -11.70 43.19
N ASP A 113 38.39 -12.36 44.05
CA ASP A 113 39.05 -13.64 43.72
C ASP A 113 38.05 -14.81 43.58
N GLY A 114 36.80 -14.61 43.99
CA GLY A 114 35.68 -15.53 43.80
C GLY A 114 35.24 -15.70 42.33
N ILE A 115 35.71 -14.85 41.42
CA ILE A 115 35.55 -15.00 39.96
C ILE A 115 36.91 -15.25 39.28
N PRO A 116 37.02 -16.12 38.26
CA PRO A 116 38.28 -16.42 37.59
C PRO A 116 39.03 -15.18 37.07
N GLU A 117 38.27 -14.21 36.54
CA GLU A 117 38.77 -12.96 35.95
C GLU A 117 39.30 -11.98 37.01
N GLY A 118 38.93 -12.17 38.28
CA GLY A 118 39.38 -11.39 39.43
C GLY A 118 40.70 -11.86 40.04
N LYS A 119 41.24 -12.98 39.58
CA LYS A 119 42.52 -13.52 40.09
C LYS A 119 43.70 -12.73 39.50
N GLY A 120 44.69 -12.47 40.34
CA GLY A 120 45.95 -11.82 39.96
C GLY A 120 46.00 -10.30 40.14
N PHE A 121 44.85 -9.62 40.35
CA PHE A 121 44.86 -8.20 40.75
C PHE A 121 45.61 -8.01 42.07
N ALA A 122 46.26 -6.86 42.22
CA ALA A 122 46.98 -6.49 43.44
C ALA A 122 46.12 -6.58 44.72
N ARG A 123 46.79 -6.79 45.85
CA ARG A 123 46.19 -6.89 47.19
C ARG A 123 46.75 -5.76 48.06
N PRO A 124 46.00 -4.65 48.27
CA PRO A 124 46.49 -3.49 49.02
C PRO A 124 46.47 -3.65 50.54
N GLY A 125 45.88 -4.72 51.08
CA GLY A 125 45.68 -4.92 52.51
C GLY A 125 44.41 -4.23 53.00
N GLU A 126 44.42 -3.72 54.24
CA GLU A 126 43.31 -2.93 54.79
C GLU A 126 43.33 -1.51 54.20
N VAL A 127 42.30 -1.16 53.41
CA VAL A 127 42.17 0.15 52.77
C VAL A 127 41.17 1.02 53.53
N ALA A 128 41.55 2.25 53.84
CA ALA A 128 40.61 3.28 54.29
C ALA A 128 39.82 3.80 53.07
N VAL A 129 38.49 3.58 53.05
CA VAL A 129 37.65 3.94 51.90
C VAL A 129 36.64 5.02 52.26
N ALA A 130 36.74 6.18 51.60
CA ALA A 130 35.79 7.27 51.73
C ALA A 130 34.92 7.41 50.48
N VAL A 131 33.60 7.51 50.67
CA VAL A 131 32.61 7.67 49.61
C VAL A 131 31.86 8.99 49.79
N PHE A 132 31.89 9.85 48.78
CA PHE A 132 31.09 11.07 48.72
C PHE A 132 30.01 10.91 47.63
N ASP A 133 28.74 11.01 48.02
CA ASP A 133 27.60 11.01 47.13
C ASP A 133 27.12 12.46 46.95
N GLY A 134 27.45 13.04 45.80
CA GLY A 134 27.15 14.43 45.46
C GLY A 134 25.69 14.72 45.13
N GLU A 135 24.82 13.71 45.13
CA GLU A 135 23.36 13.86 45.03
C GLU A 135 22.71 13.83 46.43
N LYS A 136 23.17 12.95 47.31
CA LYS A 136 22.60 12.77 48.67
C LYS A 136 23.15 13.70 49.73
N PHE A 137 24.39 14.17 49.63
CA PHE A 137 24.97 15.05 50.64
C PHE A 137 24.29 16.43 50.63
N ASP A 138 23.80 16.90 51.77
CA ASP A 138 23.18 18.22 51.90
C ASP A 138 24.26 19.30 52.09
N ALA A 139 24.48 20.12 51.07
CA ALA A 139 25.46 21.20 51.10
C ALA A 139 25.15 22.33 52.12
N ARG A 140 23.89 22.45 52.57
CA ARG A 140 23.49 23.50 53.54
C ARG A 140 23.72 23.04 54.97
N ASN A 141 23.16 21.88 55.33
CA ASN A 141 23.12 21.40 56.71
C ASN A 141 24.22 20.35 57.01
N GLY A 142 24.88 19.82 56.00
CA GLY A 142 25.81 18.70 56.16
C GLY A 142 25.08 17.39 56.44
N LYS A 143 25.76 16.49 57.17
CA LYS A 143 25.20 15.21 57.61
C LYS A 143 25.41 15.03 59.11
N THR A 144 24.29 14.89 59.82
CA THR A 144 24.29 14.55 61.25
C THR A 144 24.50 13.05 61.44
N LEU A 145 25.40 12.71 62.35
CA LEU A 145 25.77 11.36 62.76
C LEU A 145 24.87 10.87 63.90
N GLU A 146 24.88 9.56 64.16
CA GLU A 146 24.10 8.94 65.24
C GLU A 146 24.48 9.45 66.65
N ASP A 147 25.72 9.93 66.81
CA ASP A 147 26.23 10.55 68.04
C ASP A 147 25.91 12.05 68.18
N GLY A 148 25.14 12.60 67.23
CA GLY A 148 24.71 14.00 67.22
C GLY A 148 25.73 15.00 66.66
N ARG A 149 26.96 14.57 66.30
CA ARG A 149 27.91 15.43 65.58
C ARG A 149 27.41 15.68 64.15
N THR A 150 27.56 16.90 63.65
CA THR A 150 27.20 17.24 62.25
C THR A 150 28.47 17.56 61.46
N VAL A 151 28.70 16.79 60.40
CA VAL A 151 29.80 16.99 59.45
C VAL A 151 29.30 17.86 58.31
N GLN A 152 29.85 19.06 58.16
CA GLN A 152 29.26 20.12 57.33
C GLN A 152 29.71 20.12 55.86
N THR A 153 30.83 19.47 55.55
CA THR A 153 31.54 19.65 54.27
C THR A 153 31.98 18.33 53.64
N MET A 154 32.31 18.39 52.35
CA MET A 154 32.88 17.24 51.62
C MET A 154 34.20 16.74 52.23
N TRP A 155 35.11 17.64 52.64
CA TRP A 155 36.40 17.24 53.23
C TRP A 155 36.23 16.65 54.64
N GLY A 156 35.34 17.22 55.47
CA GLY A 156 34.96 16.62 56.74
C GLY A 156 34.35 15.23 56.55
N TRP A 157 33.48 15.04 55.56
CA TRP A 157 32.82 13.75 55.30
C TRP A 157 33.79 12.68 54.76
N ILE A 158 34.79 13.09 53.96
CA ILE A 158 35.88 12.22 53.53
C ILE A 158 36.74 11.82 54.74
N ALA A 159 37.17 12.80 55.54
CA ALA A 159 38.04 12.55 56.70
C ALA A 159 37.38 11.69 57.77
N TRP A 160 36.10 11.92 58.06
CA TRP A 160 35.32 11.09 58.98
C TRP A 160 35.22 9.63 58.53
N GLN A 161 35.11 9.36 57.23
CA GLN A 161 35.10 7.98 56.72
C GLN A 161 36.48 7.31 56.68
N ILE A 162 37.57 8.09 56.54
CA ILE A 162 38.94 7.54 56.59
C ILE A 162 39.22 7.04 58.01
N ASP A 163 39.04 7.89 59.02
CA ASP A 163 39.24 7.56 60.43
C ASP A 163 38.56 8.64 61.32
N PRO A 164 37.44 8.36 62.01
CA PRO A 164 36.75 9.32 62.87
C PRO A 164 37.60 9.87 64.04
N GLU A 165 38.65 9.15 64.45
CA GLU A 165 39.49 9.48 65.60
C GLU A 165 40.82 10.15 65.21
N LYS A 166 41.35 9.84 64.02
CA LYS A 166 42.65 10.36 63.55
C LYS A 166 42.56 11.30 62.36
N ALA A 167 41.66 11.03 61.41
CA ALA A 167 41.55 11.81 60.18
C ALA A 167 40.60 13.00 60.35
N PHE A 168 39.43 12.81 60.97
CA PHE A 168 38.49 13.92 61.17
C PHE A 168 39.07 15.10 61.99
N PRO A 169 39.82 14.90 63.10
CA PRO A 169 40.41 16.00 63.86
C PRO A 169 41.38 16.88 63.07
N ILE A 170 42.05 16.36 62.04
CA ILE A 170 42.96 17.13 61.16
C ILE A 170 42.22 18.22 60.39
N VAL A 171 40.92 18.01 60.12
CA VAL A 171 40.07 18.94 59.34
C VAL A 171 38.86 19.45 60.11
N ALA A 172 38.77 19.23 61.42
CA ALA A 172 37.57 19.55 62.21
C ALA A 172 37.24 21.05 62.22
N ASP A 173 38.25 21.91 62.40
CA ASP A 173 38.06 23.37 62.32
C ASP A 173 37.75 23.82 60.88
N HIS A 174 38.39 23.21 59.88
CA HIS A 174 38.08 23.44 58.46
C HIS A 174 36.64 23.05 58.08
N ASP A 175 36.10 21.97 58.63
CA ASP A 175 34.70 21.55 58.43
C ASP A 175 33.73 22.52 59.10
N LYS A 176 34.02 22.89 60.36
CA LYS A 176 33.24 23.84 61.16
C LYS A 176 33.14 25.22 60.52
N ASP A 177 34.27 25.76 60.06
CA ASP A 177 34.36 27.10 59.46
C ASP A 177 34.00 27.10 57.97
N ARG A 178 33.83 25.91 57.37
CA ARG A 178 33.54 25.66 55.95
C ARG A 178 34.60 26.20 54.98
N VAL A 179 35.84 26.39 55.46
CA VAL A 179 37.00 26.83 54.68
C VAL A 179 37.87 25.63 54.28
N ALA A 180 38.21 25.53 53.00
CA ALA A 180 38.95 24.40 52.44
C ALA A 180 40.33 24.22 53.09
N PRO A 181 40.75 22.97 53.40
CA PRO A 181 42.11 22.69 53.85
C PRO A 181 43.14 22.86 52.72
N GLY A 182 44.33 23.33 53.08
CA GLY A 182 45.48 23.42 52.18
C GLY A 182 46.14 22.06 51.90
N GLY A 183 47.02 22.00 50.90
CA GLY A 183 47.70 20.77 50.47
C GLY A 183 48.39 20.01 51.60
N ASP A 184 49.15 20.70 52.47
CA ASP A 184 49.82 20.07 53.62
C ASP A 184 48.85 19.35 54.58
N VAL A 185 47.66 19.93 54.81
CA VAL A 185 46.62 19.36 55.67
C VAL A 185 45.96 18.15 55.00
N ILE A 186 45.76 18.21 53.68
CA ILE A 186 45.26 17.07 52.90
C ILE A 186 46.30 15.93 52.85
N ARG A 187 47.58 16.25 52.73
CA ARG A 187 48.66 15.25 52.78
C ARG A 187 48.72 14.56 54.14
N ASP A 188 48.59 15.33 55.23
CA ASP A 188 48.51 14.78 56.59
C ASP A 188 47.26 13.92 56.78
N LEU A 189 46.11 14.32 56.24
CA LEU A 189 44.88 13.53 56.19
C LEU A 189 45.09 12.17 55.48
N LEU A 190 45.71 12.19 54.29
CA LEU A 190 45.98 10.99 53.47
C LEU A 190 47.06 10.06 54.06
N THR A 191 47.86 10.53 55.04
CA THR A 191 49.01 9.77 55.57
C THR A 191 48.87 9.49 57.07
N LYS A 192 48.97 10.53 57.91
CA LYS A 192 48.83 10.45 59.38
C LYS A 192 47.40 10.08 59.75
N GLY A 193 46.41 10.73 59.15
CA GLY A 193 44.98 10.48 59.38
C GLY A 193 44.56 9.05 59.03
N ALA A 194 45.09 8.50 57.94
CA ALA A 194 44.83 7.11 57.53
C ALA A 194 45.53 6.06 58.42
N GLY A 195 46.49 6.46 59.27
CA GLY A 195 47.25 5.54 60.13
C GLY A 195 48.17 4.59 59.34
N GLY A 196 48.66 5.00 58.16
CA GLY A 196 49.51 4.19 57.28
C GLY A 196 48.78 3.20 56.37
N ARG A 197 47.44 3.11 56.46
CA ARG A 197 46.59 2.37 55.52
C ARG A 197 46.53 3.08 54.15
N PRO A 198 46.47 2.37 53.02
CA PRO A 198 46.13 2.96 51.74
C PRO A 198 44.76 3.66 51.77
N VAL A 199 44.58 4.71 50.98
CA VAL A 199 43.36 5.53 50.97
C VAL A 199 42.71 5.51 49.60
N LEU A 200 41.47 5.02 49.53
CA LEU A 200 40.63 5.11 48.34
C LEU A 200 39.52 6.15 48.56
N ILE A 201 39.47 7.16 47.69
CA ILE A 201 38.42 8.18 47.70
C ILE A 201 37.57 7.99 46.44
N LEU A 202 36.25 7.81 46.63
CA LEU A 202 35.27 7.67 45.56
C LEU A 202 34.28 8.83 45.64
N LEU A 203 34.21 9.66 44.59
CA LEU A 203 33.30 10.79 44.52
C LEU A 203 32.28 10.59 43.38
N ASP A 204 31.01 10.35 43.70
CA ASP A 204 29.94 10.28 42.70
C ASP A 204 29.19 11.61 42.62
N GLU A 205 28.69 11.96 41.42
CA GLU A 205 27.85 13.14 41.17
C GLU A 205 28.43 14.48 41.66
N VAL A 206 29.76 14.66 41.52
CA VAL A 206 30.50 15.86 41.97
C VAL A 206 29.90 17.16 41.46
N LEU A 207 29.41 17.17 40.20
CA LEU A 207 28.77 18.34 39.60
C LEU A 207 27.50 18.76 40.38
N LYS A 208 26.58 17.82 40.68
CA LYS A 208 25.33 18.11 41.41
C LYS A 208 25.59 18.68 42.81
N TYR A 209 26.68 18.28 43.46
CA TYR A 209 27.10 18.89 44.72
C TYR A 209 27.59 20.32 44.52
N MET A 210 28.50 20.55 43.56
CA MET A 210 29.04 21.88 43.30
C MET A 210 27.97 22.89 42.87
N GLU A 211 26.92 22.47 42.16
CA GLU A 211 25.75 23.31 41.85
C GLU A 211 25.03 23.75 43.13
N ARG A 212 24.68 22.81 44.01
CA ARG A 212 23.95 23.12 45.26
C ARG A 212 24.80 23.91 46.26
N ALA A 213 26.12 23.65 46.30
CA ALA A 213 27.07 24.41 47.10
C ALA A 213 27.22 25.88 46.67
N ALA A 214 26.76 26.27 45.47
CA ALA A 214 26.80 27.67 45.02
C ALA A 214 25.86 28.57 45.84
N ALA A 215 24.75 28.01 46.35
CA ALA A 215 23.75 28.73 47.13
C ALA A 215 24.15 28.94 48.61
N VAL A 216 25.31 28.41 49.04
CA VAL A 216 25.77 28.46 50.43
C VAL A 216 26.93 29.44 50.55
N GLY A 217 26.67 30.59 51.17
CA GLY A 217 27.70 31.59 51.48
C GLY A 217 28.66 31.10 52.57
N VAL A 218 29.95 31.43 52.42
CA VAL A 218 31.02 31.14 53.38
C VAL A 218 31.93 32.37 53.44
N LEU A 219 31.86 33.15 54.51
CA LEU A 219 32.54 34.45 54.64
C LEU A 219 32.22 35.34 53.41
N GLU A 220 33.21 35.93 52.76
CA GLU A 220 33.06 36.71 51.50
C GLU A 220 33.07 35.84 50.23
N SER A 221 32.79 34.54 50.37
CA SER A 221 32.90 33.51 49.32
C SER A 221 31.70 32.56 49.34
N THR A 222 31.77 31.46 48.60
CA THR A 222 30.76 30.40 48.59
C THR A 222 31.37 29.03 48.87
N LEU A 223 30.56 28.10 49.39
CA LEU A 223 30.96 26.72 49.59
C LEU A 223 31.34 26.04 48.26
N GLN A 224 30.74 26.43 47.14
CA GLN A 224 31.20 25.97 45.82
C GLN A 224 32.66 26.33 45.56
N ARG A 225 33.07 27.57 45.85
CA ARG A 225 34.46 28.00 45.63
C ARG A 225 35.41 27.23 46.55
N GLN A 226 35.09 27.10 47.84
CA GLN A 226 35.85 26.27 48.77
C GLN A 226 35.91 24.79 48.33
N ALA A 227 34.81 24.24 47.81
CA ALA A 227 34.77 22.87 47.30
C ALA A 227 35.62 22.68 46.02
N LYS A 228 35.70 23.69 45.14
CA LYS A 228 36.61 23.70 43.98
C LYS A 228 38.07 23.74 44.42
N ASP A 229 38.40 24.64 45.35
CA ASP A 229 39.76 24.78 45.90
C ASP A 229 40.21 23.50 46.61
N PHE A 230 39.35 22.90 47.45
CA PHE A 230 39.58 21.58 48.06
C PHE A 230 39.75 20.48 47.01
N PHE A 231 38.87 20.40 46.01
CA PHE A 231 38.94 19.38 44.98
C PHE A 231 40.25 19.45 44.18
N GLN A 232 40.69 20.66 43.82
CA GLN A 232 41.98 20.88 43.16
C GLN A 232 43.16 20.45 44.05
N ASN A 233 43.19 20.87 45.32
CA ASN A 233 44.27 20.47 46.23
C ASN A 233 44.26 18.94 46.45
N LEU A 234 43.09 18.32 46.56
CA LEU A 234 42.92 16.88 46.72
C LEU A 234 43.47 16.09 45.52
N THR A 235 43.20 16.52 44.28
CA THR A 235 43.74 15.82 43.11
C THR A 235 45.27 15.89 43.06
N VAL A 236 45.87 17.03 43.45
CA VAL A 236 47.33 17.19 43.52
C VAL A 236 47.97 16.29 44.57
N GLU A 237 47.47 16.32 45.82
CA GLU A 237 48.06 15.52 46.92
C GLU A 237 47.83 14.00 46.73
N VAL A 238 46.72 13.59 46.11
CA VAL A 238 46.51 12.18 45.74
C VAL A 238 47.44 11.75 44.61
N ALA A 239 47.68 12.59 43.60
CA ALA A 239 48.63 12.31 42.53
C ALA A 239 50.08 12.17 43.05
N GLY A 240 50.46 12.95 44.08
CA GLY A 240 51.77 12.87 44.74
C GLY A 240 51.91 11.78 45.81
N SER A 241 50.83 11.07 46.18
CA SER A 241 50.85 10.07 47.25
C SER A 241 51.43 8.73 46.81
N GLU A 242 52.04 7.96 47.72
CA GLU A 242 52.47 6.58 47.45
C GLU A 242 51.34 5.54 47.56
N LYS A 243 50.28 5.81 48.33
CA LYS A 243 49.23 4.82 48.67
C LYS A 243 47.80 5.36 48.62
N ALA A 244 47.58 6.54 48.05
CA ALA A 244 46.24 7.06 47.79
C ALA A 244 45.82 6.82 46.33
N ALA A 245 44.50 6.71 46.11
CA ALA A 245 43.83 6.78 44.82
C ALA A 245 42.49 7.51 44.95
N LEU A 246 42.15 8.31 43.94
CA LEU A 246 40.92 9.10 43.83
C LEU A 246 40.24 8.73 42.51
N VAL A 247 38.99 8.27 42.60
CA VAL A 247 38.16 8.03 41.41
C VAL A 247 36.89 8.84 41.55
N TYR A 248 36.59 9.67 40.55
CA TYR A 248 35.44 10.56 40.59
C TYR A 248 34.62 10.52 39.30
N SER A 249 33.31 10.71 39.43
CA SER A 249 32.38 10.69 38.30
C SER A 249 32.01 12.10 37.84
N LEU A 250 31.90 12.27 36.52
CA LEU A 250 31.32 13.45 35.90
C LEU A 250 30.27 13.06 34.84
N THR A 251 29.28 13.93 34.68
CA THR A 251 28.34 13.90 33.56
C THR A 251 29.08 14.24 32.27
N TRP A 252 28.60 13.72 31.13
CA TRP A 252 29.28 13.97 29.85
C TRP A 252 28.68 15.17 29.12
N SER A 253 27.36 15.32 29.17
CA SER A 253 26.61 16.26 28.33
C SER A 253 26.14 17.51 29.07
N ALA A 254 26.00 18.61 28.31
CA ALA A 254 25.36 19.85 28.73
C ALA A 254 23.93 19.66 29.30
N ARG A 255 23.25 18.57 28.90
CA ARG A 255 21.86 18.26 29.23
C ARG A 255 21.75 17.52 30.57
N GLU A 256 22.69 16.63 30.87
CA GLU A 256 22.87 16.06 32.22
C GLU A 256 23.32 17.13 33.24
N ALA A 257 24.08 18.13 32.78
CA ALA A 257 24.50 19.28 33.59
C ALA A 257 23.42 20.36 33.78
N LEU A 258 22.15 20.11 33.45
CA LEU A 258 21.02 21.05 33.58
C LEU A 258 21.27 22.48 33.01
N GLY A 259 22.17 22.60 32.03
CA GLY A 259 22.59 23.88 31.43
C GLY A 259 23.86 24.51 32.01
N ASN A 260 24.42 24.02 33.13
CA ASN A 260 25.66 24.49 33.74
C ASN A 260 26.93 23.99 33.01
N VAL A 261 26.98 24.16 31.69
CA VAL A 261 28.11 23.76 30.83
C VAL A 261 29.41 24.44 31.25
N GLY A 262 29.34 25.69 31.72
CA GLY A 262 30.48 26.44 32.25
C GLY A 262 31.09 25.79 33.49
N LEU A 263 30.25 25.41 34.47
CA LEU A 263 30.71 24.75 35.70
C LEU A 263 31.32 23.37 35.40
N LEU A 264 30.72 22.59 34.51
CA LEU A 264 31.29 21.31 34.07
C LEU A 264 32.68 21.51 33.44
N ALA A 265 32.83 22.52 32.57
CA ALA A 265 34.11 22.85 31.94
C ALA A 265 35.16 23.42 32.90
N GLU A 266 34.74 24.10 33.98
CA GLU A 266 35.63 24.52 35.07
C GLU A 266 36.14 23.31 35.86
N ILE A 267 35.25 22.40 36.30
CA ILE A 267 35.65 21.19 37.05
C ILE A 267 36.57 20.30 36.19
N ASP A 268 36.31 20.20 34.89
CA ASP A 268 37.18 19.51 33.93
C ASP A 268 38.62 20.06 34.01
N LYS A 269 38.78 21.39 33.93
CA LYS A 269 40.08 22.08 33.97
C LYS A 269 40.80 22.02 35.31
N LEU A 270 40.09 21.89 36.44
CA LEU A 270 40.73 21.82 37.77
C LEU A 270 41.59 20.56 37.94
N ALA A 271 41.21 19.46 37.31
CA ALA A 271 41.91 18.18 37.42
C ALA A 271 42.75 17.81 36.19
N SER A 272 42.53 18.44 35.02
CA SER A 272 43.05 18.06 33.69
C SER A 272 44.57 17.95 33.51
N ARG A 273 45.36 18.22 34.55
CA ARG A 273 46.83 18.09 34.57
C ARG A 273 47.31 16.80 35.24
N VAL A 274 46.45 16.17 36.06
CA VAL A 274 46.79 15.04 36.93
C VAL A 274 45.81 13.87 36.81
N ASP A 275 44.60 14.10 36.29
CA ASP A 275 43.62 13.05 36.08
C ASP A 275 43.81 12.31 34.75
N GLN A 276 43.29 11.08 34.69
CA GLN A 276 43.15 10.35 33.44
C GLN A 276 41.69 10.01 33.18
N LEU A 277 41.20 10.36 32.00
CA LEU A 277 39.88 9.98 31.50
C LEU A 277 39.78 8.46 31.33
N ARG A 278 38.71 7.86 31.86
CA ARG A 278 38.35 6.46 31.66
C ARG A 278 36.87 6.31 31.30
N GLU A 279 36.61 5.52 30.27
CA GLU A 279 35.27 5.10 29.85
C GLU A 279 34.99 3.68 30.38
N PRO A 280 34.02 3.48 31.28
CA PRO A 280 33.72 2.18 31.91
C PRO A 280 33.39 0.98 31.00
N VAL A 281 32.86 1.23 29.80
CA VAL A 281 32.33 0.17 28.91
C VAL A 281 32.57 0.59 27.45
N SER A 282 33.32 -0.24 26.72
CA SER A 282 33.51 -0.10 25.27
C SER A 282 32.40 -0.82 24.49
N GLY A 283 32.14 -0.40 23.24
CA GLY A 283 30.92 -0.76 22.49
C GLY A 283 30.65 -2.26 22.29
N ASP A 284 31.70 -3.08 22.17
CA ASP A 284 31.58 -4.52 21.90
C ASP A 284 31.21 -5.36 23.14
N GLU A 285 31.29 -4.80 24.33
CA GLU A 285 31.15 -5.55 25.60
C GLU A 285 29.71 -5.60 26.12
N VAL A 286 28.76 -4.98 25.41
CA VAL A 286 27.34 -4.94 25.80
C VAL A 286 26.74 -6.35 25.89
N LEU A 287 27.00 -7.22 24.91
CA LEU A 287 26.42 -8.57 24.87
C LEU A 287 26.85 -9.44 26.08
N PRO A 288 28.16 -9.56 26.42
CA PRO A 288 28.58 -10.25 27.64
C PRO A 288 27.96 -9.70 28.93
N ILE A 289 27.78 -8.37 29.05
CA ILE A 289 27.09 -7.76 30.19
C ILE A 289 25.62 -8.22 30.26
N LEU A 290 24.92 -8.22 29.11
CA LEU A 290 23.53 -8.70 29.03
C LEU A 290 23.42 -10.16 29.45
N GLN A 291 24.25 -11.05 28.90
CA GLN A 291 24.24 -12.48 29.25
C GLN A 291 24.56 -12.70 30.74
N ARG A 292 25.60 -12.05 31.28
CA ARG A 292 26.01 -12.19 32.70
C ARG A 292 24.93 -11.72 33.69
N ARG A 293 24.09 -10.76 33.32
CA ARG A 293 23.01 -10.22 34.16
C ARG A 293 21.65 -10.88 33.97
N LEU A 294 21.37 -11.44 32.79
CA LEU A 294 20.07 -12.04 32.46
C LEU A 294 20.04 -13.57 32.64
N LEU A 295 21.20 -14.24 32.54
CA LEU A 295 21.30 -15.70 32.62
C LEU A 295 21.81 -16.17 33.98
N GLY A 296 21.30 -17.31 34.45
CA GLY A 296 21.74 -17.96 35.68
C GLY A 296 23.02 -18.80 35.51
N SER A 297 23.39 -19.11 34.26
CA SER A 297 24.62 -19.79 33.87
C SER A 297 24.93 -19.48 32.40
N ALA A 298 26.17 -19.75 31.96
CA ALA A 298 26.46 -19.79 30.53
C ALA A 298 25.57 -20.85 29.84
N PRO A 299 25.07 -20.59 28.61
CA PRO A 299 24.36 -21.60 27.83
C PRO A 299 25.25 -22.79 27.42
N ASP A 300 24.63 -23.91 27.08
CA ASP A 300 25.33 -25.04 26.47
C ASP A 300 25.88 -24.66 25.08
N ALA A 301 27.18 -24.87 24.90
CA ALA A 301 27.88 -24.59 23.65
C ALA A 301 27.46 -25.52 22.50
N HIS A 302 27.03 -26.74 22.79
CA HIS A 302 26.50 -27.65 21.75
C HIS A 302 25.14 -27.15 21.24
N ALA A 303 24.19 -26.89 22.13
CA ALA A 303 22.91 -26.26 21.77
C ALA A 303 23.07 -24.93 21.01
N ALA A 304 23.95 -24.04 21.48
CA ALA A 304 24.23 -22.78 20.79
C ALA A 304 24.79 -22.98 19.38
N THR A 305 25.63 -24.00 19.17
CA THR A 305 26.21 -24.33 17.86
C THR A 305 25.18 -25.00 16.93
N GLU A 306 24.32 -25.89 17.44
CA GLU A 306 23.22 -26.52 16.69
C GLU A 306 22.28 -25.44 16.13
N VAL A 307 21.79 -24.54 16.99
CA VAL A 307 20.89 -23.45 16.62
C VAL A 307 21.57 -22.49 15.64
N ALA A 308 22.80 -22.05 15.91
CA ALA A 308 23.53 -21.13 15.03
C ALA A 308 23.78 -21.73 13.63
N THR A 309 24.09 -23.03 13.55
CA THR A 309 24.32 -23.71 12.26
C THR A 309 23.02 -23.82 11.46
N ALA A 310 21.91 -24.18 12.09
CA ALA A 310 20.62 -24.30 11.42
C ALA A 310 20.13 -22.94 10.84
N TYR A 311 20.31 -21.83 11.54
CA TYR A 311 20.00 -20.50 11.00
C TYR A 311 20.99 -20.08 9.90
N GLN A 312 22.29 -20.37 10.06
CA GLN A 312 23.31 -20.10 9.05
C GLN A 312 23.00 -20.81 7.72
N GLU A 313 22.60 -22.08 7.74
CA GLU A 313 22.25 -22.82 6.52
C GLU A 313 21.13 -22.15 5.73
N VAL A 314 20.08 -21.65 6.39
CA VAL A 314 18.95 -20.99 5.72
C VAL A 314 19.34 -19.62 5.17
N VAL A 315 20.01 -18.76 5.96
CA VAL A 315 20.38 -17.41 5.53
C VAL A 315 21.46 -17.45 4.44
N THR A 316 22.47 -18.30 4.57
CA THR A 316 23.47 -18.55 3.52
C THR A 316 22.83 -19.12 2.26
N GLY A 317 21.87 -20.06 2.39
CA GLY A 317 21.13 -20.61 1.26
C GLY A 317 20.34 -19.54 0.49
N MET A 318 19.67 -18.64 1.22
CA MET A 318 18.98 -17.48 0.66
C MET A 318 19.95 -16.55 -0.10
N GLN A 319 21.07 -16.18 0.51
CA GLN A 319 22.07 -15.31 -0.13
C GLN A 319 22.66 -15.94 -1.40
N ARG A 320 23.05 -17.22 -1.34
CA ARG A 320 23.56 -17.98 -2.51
C ARG A 320 22.54 -18.07 -3.65
N ALA A 321 21.24 -18.15 -3.35
CA ALA A 321 20.19 -18.19 -4.36
C ALA A 321 20.03 -16.87 -5.14
N HIS A 322 20.45 -15.74 -4.56
CA HIS A 322 20.47 -14.42 -5.21
C HIS A 322 21.83 -14.05 -5.81
N ALA A 323 22.85 -14.89 -5.65
CA ALA A 323 24.21 -14.63 -6.11
C ALA A 323 24.42 -15.05 -7.58
N GLU A 324 24.55 -14.05 -8.46
CA GLU A 324 24.75 -14.23 -9.90
C GLU A 324 26.16 -14.72 -10.23
N THR A 325 27.16 -14.26 -9.46
CA THR A 325 28.59 -14.54 -9.67
C THR A 325 29.16 -15.55 -8.67
N SER A 326 30.28 -16.19 -9.02
CA SER A 326 31.04 -17.06 -8.11
C SER A 326 31.57 -16.32 -6.87
N ASN A 327 31.96 -15.05 -7.03
CA ASN A 327 32.49 -14.23 -5.94
C ASN A 327 31.40 -13.91 -4.90
N GLU A 328 30.19 -13.57 -5.34
CA GLU A 328 29.05 -13.34 -4.43
C GLU A 328 28.64 -14.63 -3.70
N ARG A 329 28.76 -15.80 -4.35
CA ARG A 329 28.51 -17.10 -3.70
C ARG A 329 29.55 -17.38 -2.61
N GLN A 330 30.83 -17.08 -2.87
CA GLN A 330 31.88 -17.19 -1.86
C GLN A 330 31.64 -16.21 -0.70
N GLN A 331 31.32 -14.94 -0.99
CA GLN A 331 30.97 -13.95 0.03
C GLN A 331 29.81 -14.42 0.91
N ALA A 332 28.77 -15.02 0.31
CA ALA A 332 27.66 -15.61 1.07
C ALA A 332 28.09 -16.79 1.99
N GLU A 333 29.12 -17.55 1.62
CA GLU A 333 29.69 -18.57 2.52
C GLU A 333 30.43 -17.94 3.70
N GLU A 334 31.24 -16.90 3.44
CA GLU A 334 32.03 -16.18 4.45
C GLU A 334 31.13 -15.40 5.42
N ASP A 335 30.16 -14.65 4.91
CA ASP A 335 29.12 -13.94 5.67
C ASP A 335 28.30 -14.94 6.51
N GLY A 336 27.99 -16.11 5.94
CA GLY A 336 27.36 -17.22 6.64
C GLY A 336 28.15 -17.66 7.86
N GLN A 337 29.43 -17.99 7.67
CA GLN A 337 30.31 -18.42 8.77
C GLN A 337 30.41 -17.35 9.87
N LEU A 338 30.54 -16.07 9.50
CA LEU A 338 30.52 -14.95 10.44
C LEU A 338 29.18 -14.86 11.19
N LEU A 339 28.06 -15.04 10.51
CA LEU A 339 26.71 -15.05 11.12
C LEU A 339 26.57 -16.18 12.14
N ARG A 340 26.99 -17.41 11.83
CA ARG A 340 26.97 -18.54 12.78
C ARG A 340 27.80 -18.22 14.02
N ASP A 341 29.00 -17.69 13.85
CA ASP A 341 29.89 -17.43 14.98
C ASP A 341 29.35 -16.28 15.86
N ARG A 342 28.73 -15.25 15.26
CA ARG A 342 27.98 -14.21 15.99
C ARG A 342 26.75 -14.76 16.70
N MET A 343 25.96 -15.64 16.07
CA MET A 343 24.78 -16.28 16.69
C MET A 343 25.17 -17.18 17.86
N ARG A 344 26.22 -18.00 17.71
CA ARG A 344 26.75 -18.86 18.78
C ARG A 344 27.20 -18.03 19.99
N ALA A 345 27.85 -16.88 19.75
CA ALA A 345 28.24 -15.96 20.83
C ALA A 345 27.04 -15.25 21.47
N ALA A 346 26.01 -14.90 20.70
CA ALA A 346 24.84 -14.15 21.17
C ALA A 346 23.75 -15.00 21.86
N TYR A 347 23.78 -16.33 21.69
CA TYR A 347 22.78 -17.26 22.20
C TYR A 347 22.42 -16.98 23.69
N PRO A 348 21.13 -16.93 24.07
CA PRO A 348 19.93 -17.23 23.28
C PRO A 348 19.38 -16.08 22.41
N PHE A 349 20.09 -14.94 22.30
CA PHE A 349 19.62 -13.80 21.51
C PHE A 349 20.02 -13.93 20.03
N HIS A 350 19.16 -13.48 19.12
CA HIS A 350 19.56 -13.25 17.73
C HIS A 350 20.42 -11.97 17.66
N PRO A 351 21.59 -11.96 16.97
CA PRO A 351 22.48 -10.81 16.93
C PRO A 351 21.78 -9.50 16.51
N ALA A 352 20.87 -9.58 15.53
CA ALA A 352 20.10 -8.45 15.04
C ALA A 352 19.33 -7.69 16.16
N LEU A 353 18.79 -8.39 17.17
CA LEU A 353 18.09 -7.74 18.29
C LEU A 353 19.03 -6.91 19.17
N ILE A 354 20.26 -7.39 19.34
CA ILE A 354 21.32 -6.69 20.09
C ILE A 354 21.84 -5.50 19.26
N ASP A 355 21.98 -5.67 17.95
CA ASP A 355 22.40 -4.62 17.03
C ASP A 355 21.40 -3.45 16.98
N ILE A 356 20.08 -3.71 16.99
CA ILE A 356 19.04 -2.67 17.13
C ILE A 356 19.30 -1.80 18.37
N MET A 357 19.52 -2.43 19.54
CA MET A 357 19.72 -1.71 20.79
C MET A 357 21.08 -1.01 20.88
N ARG A 358 22.13 -1.53 20.23
CA ARG A 358 23.48 -0.94 20.22
C ARG A 358 23.63 0.20 19.22
N GLU A 359 23.06 0.07 18.03
CA GLU A 359 23.39 0.94 16.88
C GLU A 359 22.27 1.91 16.51
N ARG A 360 21.01 1.57 16.82
CA ARG A 360 19.83 2.34 16.36
C ARG A 360 19.11 3.03 17.52
N TRP A 361 18.71 2.27 18.54
CA TRP A 361 18.04 2.85 19.73
C TRP A 361 18.98 3.77 20.53
N THR A 362 20.30 3.62 20.42
CA THR A 362 21.29 4.54 21.01
C THR A 362 21.24 5.96 20.44
N ALA A 363 20.55 6.18 19.31
CA ALA A 363 20.24 7.51 18.77
C ALA A 363 18.95 8.13 19.35
N VAL A 364 18.15 7.40 20.13
CA VAL A 364 16.96 7.90 20.83
C VAL A 364 17.38 8.53 22.15
N ASP A 365 17.10 9.82 22.34
CA ASP A 365 17.47 10.60 23.54
C ASP A 365 17.03 9.96 24.87
N ALA A 366 15.85 9.32 24.88
CA ALA A 366 15.29 8.68 26.07
C ALA A 366 15.93 7.32 26.42
N PHE A 367 16.61 6.67 25.45
CA PHE A 367 17.00 5.27 25.57
C PHE A 367 18.22 5.07 26.47
N GLN A 368 18.01 4.37 27.58
CA GLN A 368 19.01 4.17 28.64
C GLN A 368 20.02 3.05 28.32
N ARG A 369 20.38 2.90 27.04
CA ARG A 369 21.41 2.00 26.49
C ARG A 369 21.45 0.63 27.19
N THR A 370 22.55 0.27 27.84
CA THR A 370 22.72 -1.02 28.52
C THR A 370 21.65 -1.26 29.59
N ARG A 371 21.23 -0.22 30.32
CA ARG A 371 20.19 -0.33 31.37
C ARG A 371 18.80 -0.53 30.75
N GLY A 372 18.47 0.20 29.69
CA GLY A 372 17.23 0.04 28.94
C GLY A 372 17.14 -1.33 28.26
N ALA A 373 18.23 -1.76 27.61
CA ALA A 373 18.37 -3.08 27.01
C ALA A 373 18.19 -4.21 28.05
N LEU A 374 18.82 -4.11 29.23
CA LEU A 374 18.62 -5.06 30.33
C LEU A 374 17.17 -5.16 30.77
N ARG A 375 16.49 -4.03 31.03
CA ARG A 375 15.08 -4.03 31.45
C ARG A 375 14.15 -4.61 30.37
N PHE A 376 14.36 -4.22 29.12
CA PHE A 376 13.55 -4.67 27.99
C PHE A 376 13.72 -6.18 27.76
N LEU A 377 14.97 -6.66 27.59
CA LEU A 377 15.24 -8.08 27.40
C LEU A 377 14.80 -8.93 28.60
N ALA A 378 15.02 -8.48 29.83
CA ALA A 378 14.52 -9.17 31.02
C ALA A 378 12.99 -9.37 30.96
N SER A 379 12.24 -8.34 30.54
CA SER A 379 10.79 -8.46 30.40
C SER A 379 10.39 -9.42 29.28
N CYS A 380 11.08 -9.37 28.13
CA CYS A 380 10.84 -10.30 27.02
C CYS A 380 11.09 -11.75 27.45
N MET A 381 12.21 -12.01 28.13
CA MET A 381 12.58 -13.34 28.63
C MET A 381 11.61 -13.84 29.70
N HIS A 382 11.22 -12.99 30.66
CA HIS A 382 10.21 -13.33 31.66
C HIS A 382 8.87 -13.68 31.02
N SER A 383 8.35 -12.82 30.12
CA SER A 383 7.09 -13.06 29.40
C SER A 383 7.14 -14.39 28.64
N LEU A 384 8.17 -14.65 27.84
CA LEU A 384 8.29 -15.88 27.05
C LEU A 384 8.43 -17.14 27.92
N LYS A 385 9.12 -17.05 29.06
CA LYS A 385 9.25 -18.16 30.03
C LYS A 385 7.93 -18.45 30.76
N LYS A 386 7.16 -17.40 31.10
CA LYS A 386 5.89 -17.49 31.83
C LYS A 386 4.70 -17.87 30.95
N ASN A 387 4.59 -17.26 29.77
CA ASN A 387 3.45 -17.37 28.87
C ASN A 387 3.66 -18.41 27.74
N GLY A 388 4.90 -18.89 27.55
CA GLY A 388 5.29 -19.77 26.46
C GLY A 388 5.44 -19.06 25.11
N GLY A 389 5.59 -19.84 24.03
CA GLY A 389 5.72 -19.33 22.67
C GLY A 389 7.14 -18.97 22.22
N ALA A 390 8.15 -19.19 23.08
CA ALA A 390 9.56 -19.02 22.73
C ALA A 390 9.98 -19.87 21.52
N LYS A 391 10.91 -19.33 20.71
CA LYS A 391 11.60 -20.04 19.62
C LYS A 391 13.00 -20.47 20.07
N ALA A 392 13.78 -21.04 19.16
CA ALA A 392 15.18 -21.41 19.41
C ALA A 392 16.08 -20.19 19.75
N LEU A 393 15.70 -19.00 19.31
CA LEU A 393 16.33 -17.72 19.64
C LEU A 393 15.27 -16.69 20.07
N LEU A 394 15.71 -15.63 20.76
CA LEU A 394 14.96 -14.39 20.94
C LEU A 394 15.52 -13.33 19.97
N GLY A 395 14.85 -13.12 18.85
CA GLY A 395 15.18 -12.10 17.86
C GLY A 395 14.16 -10.96 17.77
N PRO A 396 14.29 -10.07 16.77
CA PRO A 396 13.42 -8.91 16.62
C PRO A 396 11.95 -9.27 16.40
N GLY A 397 11.67 -10.37 15.70
CA GLY A 397 10.30 -10.84 15.43
C GLY A 397 9.67 -11.63 16.57
N GLU A 398 10.48 -12.19 17.47
CA GLU A 398 10.04 -12.98 18.64
C GLU A 398 9.73 -12.13 19.88
N VAL A 399 9.89 -10.81 19.80
CA VAL A 399 9.53 -9.90 20.91
C VAL A 399 8.02 -10.00 21.19
N PRO A 400 7.60 -10.37 22.41
CA PRO A 400 6.19 -10.59 22.72
C PRO A 400 5.45 -9.26 22.95
N VAL A 401 5.30 -8.42 21.92
CA VAL A 401 4.64 -7.10 21.98
C VAL A 401 3.17 -7.17 22.43
N LYS A 402 2.55 -8.36 22.33
CA LYS A 402 1.25 -8.66 22.92
C LYS A 402 1.24 -8.54 24.45
N ASP A 403 2.32 -8.93 25.12
CA ASP A 403 2.46 -8.78 26.56
C ASP A 403 2.54 -7.27 26.91
N VAL A 404 1.64 -6.84 27.78
CA VAL A 404 1.46 -5.41 28.10
C VAL A 404 2.68 -4.85 28.82
N ASP A 405 3.31 -5.63 29.72
CA ASP A 405 4.48 -5.18 30.47
C ASP A 405 5.69 -5.02 29.55
N VAL A 406 5.85 -5.93 28.58
CA VAL A 406 6.90 -5.85 27.55
C VAL A 406 6.69 -4.61 26.67
N ARG A 407 5.47 -4.40 26.17
CA ARG A 407 5.13 -3.25 25.32
C ARG A 407 5.32 -1.91 26.06
N VAL A 408 4.81 -1.80 27.29
CA VAL A 408 4.94 -0.59 28.11
C VAL A 408 6.40 -0.28 28.41
N LYS A 409 7.21 -1.27 28.79
CA LYS A 409 8.65 -1.07 29.02
C LYS A 409 9.36 -0.65 27.73
N MET A 410 9.10 -1.31 26.61
CA MET A 410 9.69 -0.96 25.31
C MET A 410 9.40 0.49 24.94
N LEU A 411 8.13 0.92 24.96
CA LEU A 411 7.72 2.29 24.62
C LEU A 411 8.21 3.32 25.66
N LYS A 412 8.35 2.93 26.94
CA LYS A 412 8.94 3.76 28.00
C LYS A 412 10.42 4.04 27.75
N GLU A 413 11.23 3.01 27.49
CA GLU A 413 12.66 3.18 27.18
C GLU A 413 12.88 3.98 25.90
N LEU A 414 11.97 3.89 24.93
CA LEU A 414 12.02 4.62 23.67
C LEU A 414 11.43 6.05 23.74
N GLY A 415 10.86 6.46 24.88
CA GLY A 415 10.29 7.80 25.06
C GLY A 415 9.01 8.08 24.23
N VAL A 416 8.34 7.03 23.74
CA VAL A 416 7.17 7.09 22.83
C VAL A 416 5.92 6.44 23.44
N GLN A 417 5.74 6.63 24.75
CA GLN A 417 4.58 6.11 25.49
C GLN A 417 3.28 6.68 24.89
N ASN A 418 2.29 5.80 24.64
CA ASN A 418 1.00 6.10 24.02
C ASN A 418 1.04 6.52 22.53
N ASP A 419 2.19 6.95 21.98
CA ASP A 419 2.32 7.40 20.57
C ASP A 419 2.10 6.26 19.54
N TYR A 420 2.39 5.01 19.92
CA TYR A 420 2.36 3.84 19.02
C TYR A 420 1.26 2.81 19.33
N ASP A 421 0.40 3.02 20.34
CA ASP A 421 -0.66 2.06 20.66
C ASP A 421 -1.67 1.89 19.52
N ALA A 422 -1.98 2.97 18.79
CA ALA A 422 -2.82 2.93 17.60
C ALA A 422 -2.20 2.14 16.43
N VAL A 423 -0.87 2.19 16.30
CA VAL A 423 -0.09 1.43 15.31
C VAL A 423 -0.14 -0.06 15.65
N ILE A 424 0.21 -0.41 16.89
CA ILE A 424 0.27 -1.80 17.36
C ILE A 424 -1.12 -2.44 17.30
N THR A 425 -2.16 -1.74 17.76
CA THR A 425 -3.54 -2.26 17.77
C THR A 425 -4.11 -2.49 16.36
N ALA A 426 -3.76 -1.64 15.40
CA ALA A 426 -4.31 -1.70 14.04
C ALA A 426 -3.56 -2.66 13.12
N ASP A 427 -2.24 -2.77 13.25
CA ASP A 427 -1.42 -3.52 12.30
C ASP A 427 -0.76 -4.78 12.87
N ILE A 428 -0.53 -4.86 14.19
CA ILE A 428 0.30 -5.92 14.80
C ILE A 428 -0.52 -6.82 15.74
N ASP A 429 -0.92 -6.33 16.92
CA ASP A 429 -1.64 -7.09 17.94
C ASP A 429 -2.90 -6.32 18.41
N GLY A 430 -4.03 -6.73 17.84
CA GLY A 430 -5.36 -6.22 18.15
C GLY A 430 -6.43 -7.13 17.55
N PRO A 431 -7.73 -6.92 17.86
CA PRO A 431 -8.80 -7.84 17.43
C PRO A 431 -8.91 -7.99 15.90
N ASN A 432 -8.63 -6.92 15.16
CA ASN A 432 -8.69 -6.87 13.70
C ASN A 432 -7.33 -6.54 13.06
N ALA A 433 -6.22 -6.76 13.78
CA ALA A 433 -4.89 -6.33 13.36
C ALA A 433 -4.47 -6.95 12.01
N ARG A 434 -3.84 -6.15 11.14
CA ARG A 434 -3.53 -6.55 9.75
C ARG A 434 -2.61 -7.77 9.69
N ALA A 435 -1.48 -7.76 10.41
CA ALA A 435 -0.58 -8.92 10.51
C ALA A 435 -1.31 -10.17 11.03
N ARG A 436 -2.08 -10.02 12.12
CA ARG A 436 -2.87 -11.12 12.68
C ARG A 436 -3.86 -11.73 11.69
N ARG A 437 -4.55 -10.92 10.88
CA ARG A 437 -5.49 -11.41 9.85
C ARG A 437 -4.80 -12.17 8.72
N ILE A 438 -3.59 -11.75 8.34
CA ILE A 438 -2.75 -12.47 7.38
C ILE A 438 -2.36 -13.84 7.99
N ASP A 439 -1.81 -13.85 9.20
CA ASP A 439 -1.43 -15.09 9.91
C ASP A 439 -2.62 -16.05 10.10
N GLU A 440 -3.79 -15.56 10.49
CA GLU A 440 -4.99 -16.38 10.65
C GLU A 440 -5.49 -16.96 9.31
N ARG A 441 -5.28 -16.26 8.18
CA ARG A 441 -5.57 -16.81 6.85
C ARG A 441 -4.54 -17.87 6.46
N MET A 442 -3.25 -17.55 6.57
CA MET A 442 -2.16 -18.47 6.26
C MET A 442 -2.20 -19.73 7.13
N ALA A 443 -2.63 -19.65 8.39
CA ALA A 443 -2.82 -20.80 9.26
C ALA A 443 -3.95 -21.75 8.80
N ARG A 444 -4.97 -21.23 8.10
CA ARG A 444 -6.03 -22.04 7.48
C ARG A 444 -5.57 -22.67 6.16
N GLU A 445 -4.79 -21.92 5.37
CA GLU A 445 -4.25 -22.35 4.08
C GLU A 445 -3.07 -23.33 4.24
N THR A 446 -2.25 -23.14 5.27
CA THR A 446 -1.01 -23.89 5.55
C THR A 446 -0.82 -24.06 7.06
N PRO A 447 -1.38 -25.14 7.67
CA PRO A 447 -1.42 -25.31 9.13
C PRO A 447 -0.06 -25.32 9.84
N SER A 448 1.05 -25.67 9.16
CA SER A 448 2.40 -25.61 9.73
C SER A 448 2.84 -24.18 10.12
N LEU A 449 2.33 -23.15 9.45
CA LEU A 449 2.65 -21.75 9.73
C LEU A 449 1.88 -21.17 10.94
N ALA A 450 0.87 -21.88 11.45
CA ALA A 450 0.03 -21.41 12.56
C ALA A 450 0.83 -21.10 13.85
N SER A 451 1.92 -21.84 14.09
CA SER A 451 2.83 -21.60 15.22
C SER A 451 3.94 -20.61 14.89
N VAL A 452 4.22 -20.34 13.60
CA VAL A 452 5.28 -19.45 13.12
C VAL A 452 4.83 -18.00 13.15
N LYS A 453 3.58 -17.73 12.71
CA LYS A 453 3.00 -16.39 12.56
C LYS A 453 3.90 -15.42 11.76
N PRO A 454 4.20 -15.73 10.48
CA PRO A 454 5.14 -14.94 9.68
C PRO A 454 4.83 -13.44 9.65
N ALA A 455 3.57 -13.05 9.54
CA ALA A 455 3.18 -11.65 9.42
C ALA A 455 3.38 -10.88 10.73
N THR A 456 3.00 -11.48 11.87
CA THR A 456 3.25 -10.90 13.20
C THR A 456 4.75 -10.80 13.47
N CYS A 457 5.53 -11.82 13.11
CA CYS A 457 7.00 -11.83 13.25
C CYS A 457 7.64 -10.68 12.46
N ILE A 458 7.36 -10.59 11.15
CA ILE A 458 7.92 -9.56 10.26
C ILE A 458 7.48 -8.16 10.69
N ALA A 459 6.19 -7.97 11.01
CA ALA A 459 5.69 -6.66 11.46
C ALA A 459 6.31 -6.24 12.82
N THR A 460 6.53 -7.18 13.74
CA THR A 460 7.19 -6.91 15.03
C THR A 460 8.66 -6.52 14.82
N ALA A 461 9.38 -7.20 13.94
CA ALA A 461 10.74 -6.82 13.58
C ALA A 461 10.79 -5.39 13.00
N ILE A 462 9.95 -5.08 12.00
CA ILE A 462 9.86 -3.72 11.43
C ILE A 462 9.57 -2.69 12.53
N LEU A 463 8.65 -2.97 13.46
CA LEU A 463 8.34 -2.07 14.58
C LEU A 463 9.61 -1.75 15.39
N LEU A 464 10.40 -2.74 15.80
CA LEU A 464 11.63 -2.49 16.55
C LEU A 464 12.65 -1.64 15.76
N TYR A 465 12.75 -1.86 14.45
CA TYR A 465 13.61 -1.07 13.55
C TYR A 465 13.06 0.33 13.22
N SER A 466 11.81 0.64 13.59
CA SER A 466 11.17 1.93 13.34
C SER A 466 11.58 3.03 14.33
N PHE A 467 12.42 2.69 15.32
CA PHE A 467 12.90 3.62 16.35
C PHE A 467 14.39 3.91 16.24
N GLY A 468 14.77 5.16 16.49
CA GLY A 468 16.15 5.63 16.40
C GLY A 468 16.61 5.85 14.96
N GLY A 469 17.90 5.66 14.71
CA GLY A 469 18.49 5.85 13.39
C GLY A 469 19.91 5.30 13.36
N LEU A 470 20.36 4.82 12.20
CA LEU A 470 21.70 4.23 12.08
C LEU A 470 22.72 5.35 11.85
N ARG A 471 23.55 5.63 12.87
CA ARG A 471 24.68 6.56 12.72
C ARG A 471 25.72 5.95 11.80
N ARG A 472 26.12 6.68 10.76
CA ARG A 472 27.25 6.34 9.89
C ARG A 472 28.26 7.45 9.93
N GLU A 473 29.50 7.07 10.23
CA GLU A 473 30.65 7.95 10.07
C GLU A 473 31.09 7.89 8.60
N LYS A 474 30.79 8.95 7.84
CA LYS A 474 31.27 9.11 6.46
C LYS A 474 31.99 10.44 6.33
N SER A 475 33.24 10.38 5.90
CA SER A 475 34.04 11.57 5.55
C SER A 475 34.12 12.64 6.66
N GLY A 476 34.17 12.22 7.93
CA GLY A 476 34.28 13.14 9.09
C GLY A 476 32.99 13.88 9.45
N MET A 477 31.85 13.52 8.86
CA MET A 477 30.52 14.04 9.22
C MET A 477 29.68 12.89 9.81
N GLU A 478 29.04 13.13 10.97
CA GLU A 478 28.05 12.20 11.52
C GLU A 478 26.74 12.28 10.70
N GLU A 479 26.51 11.34 9.79
CA GLU A 479 25.23 11.19 9.09
C GLU A 479 24.36 10.16 9.84
N THR A 480 23.23 10.59 10.40
CA THR A 480 22.25 9.66 11.00
C THR A 480 21.20 9.30 9.95
N LEU A 481 21.22 8.05 9.50
CA LEU A 481 20.19 7.53 8.60
C LEU A 481 18.83 7.46 9.31
N PRO A 482 17.72 7.72 8.59
CA PRO A 482 16.39 7.69 9.18
C PRO A 482 15.99 6.28 9.68
N PRO A 483 15.05 6.20 10.64
CA PRO A 483 14.52 4.92 11.13
C PRO A 483 13.90 4.06 10.03
N GLY A 484 13.90 2.75 10.25
CA GLY A 484 13.40 1.73 9.33
C GLY A 484 14.49 0.75 8.87
N ILE A 485 14.05 -0.30 8.17
CA ILE A 485 14.88 -1.44 7.76
C ILE A 485 14.71 -1.77 6.28
N THR A 486 15.81 -2.13 5.60
CA THR A 486 15.76 -2.55 4.20
C THR A 486 15.19 -3.98 4.08
N GLU A 487 14.69 -4.36 2.89
CA GLU A 487 14.16 -5.71 2.68
C GLU A 487 15.20 -6.81 2.99
N ASN A 488 16.44 -6.64 2.51
CA ASN A 488 17.52 -7.61 2.75
C ASN A 488 17.92 -7.69 4.23
N GLU A 489 18.01 -6.56 4.94
CA GLU A 489 18.28 -6.54 6.39
C GLU A 489 17.15 -7.24 7.16
N LEU A 490 15.89 -7.01 6.77
CA LEU A 490 14.71 -7.56 7.42
C LEU A 490 14.64 -9.09 7.24
N LEU A 491 14.81 -9.56 6.01
CA LEU A 491 14.82 -10.99 5.68
C LEU A 491 15.95 -11.69 6.44
N ALA A 492 17.18 -11.14 6.45
CA ALA A 492 18.29 -11.69 7.24
C ALA A 492 18.07 -11.67 8.77
N SER A 493 17.10 -10.90 9.27
CA SER A 493 16.74 -10.84 10.70
C SER A 493 15.57 -11.73 11.12
N CYS A 494 14.77 -12.22 10.16
CA CYS A 494 13.52 -12.97 10.40
C CYS A 494 13.49 -14.37 9.75
N VAL A 495 14.24 -14.58 8.68
CA VAL A 495 14.35 -15.88 7.99
C VAL A 495 15.17 -16.86 8.84
N GLY A 496 14.75 -18.12 8.86
CA GLY A 496 15.39 -19.17 9.64
C GLY A 496 14.71 -20.53 9.47
N PRO A 497 15.02 -21.52 10.31
CA PRO A 497 14.52 -22.90 10.18
C PRO A 497 13.00 -23.08 10.23
N HIS A 498 12.24 -22.03 10.57
CA HIS A 498 10.78 -22.04 10.67
C HIS A 498 10.09 -21.09 9.67
N LEU A 499 10.84 -20.23 8.98
CA LEU A 499 10.31 -19.23 8.04
C LEU A 499 11.31 -19.07 6.89
N ASP A 500 10.92 -19.55 5.71
CA ASP A 500 11.73 -19.43 4.49
C ASP A 500 11.58 -18.03 3.84
N ASN A 501 12.52 -17.71 2.96
CA ASN A 501 12.56 -16.42 2.27
C ASN A 501 11.35 -16.16 1.36
N ILE A 502 10.83 -17.17 0.66
CA ILE A 502 9.74 -16.98 -0.32
C ILE A 502 8.45 -16.60 0.44
N THR A 503 8.15 -17.34 1.51
CA THR A 503 7.06 -17.02 2.43
C THR A 503 7.25 -15.64 3.05
N ALA A 504 8.46 -15.29 3.50
CA ALA A 504 8.74 -14.00 4.11
C ALA A 504 8.54 -12.82 3.16
N THR A 505 9.08 -12.88 1.93
CA THR A 505 8.90 -11.84 0.90
C THR A 505 7.43 -11.68 0.49
N ALA A 506 6.70 -12.79 0.32
CA ALA A 506 5.28 -12.74 -0.01
C ALA A 506 4.45 -12.03 1.09
N VAL A 507 4.73 -12.37 2.35
CA VAL A 507 4.07 -11.77 3.53
C VAL A 507 4.45 -10.30 3.70
N LEU A 508 5.72 -9.92 3.45
CA LEU A 508 6.17 -8.53 3.48
C LEU A 508 5.44 -7.67 2.43
N SER A 509 5.30 -8.20 1.21
CA SER A 509 4.53 -7.55 0.13
C SER A 509 3.05 -7.35 0.52
N GLU A 510 2.44 -8.34 1.18
CA GLU A 510 1.07 -8.22 1.68
C GLU A 510 0.95 -7.20 2.82
N LEU A 511 1.85 -7.24 3.81
CA LEU A 511 1.93 -6.27 4.90
C LEU A 511 2.05 -4.83 4.36
N ARG A 512 2.91 -4.61 3.37
CA ARG A 512 3.10 -3.30 2.71
C ARG A 512 1.78 -2.74 2.14
N ASN A 513 0.92 -3.61 1.62
CA ASN A 513 -0.34 -3.21 1.00
C ASN A 513 -1.49 -3.10 2.02
N ALA A 514 -1.51 -3.95 3.04
CA ALA A 514 -2.62 -4.13 3.97
C ALA A 514 -2.52 -3.28 5.25
N CYS A 515 -1.31 -2.98 5.74
CA CYS A 515 -1.09 -2.20 6.96
C CYS A 515 -1.50 -0.73 6.78
N LEU A 516 -1.87 -0.09 7.90
CA LEU A 516 -2.45 1.25 7.98
C LEU A 516 -1.46 2.33 8.44
N TYR A 517 -0.37 1.91 9.07
CA TYR A 517 0.69 2.74 9.64
C TYR A 517 2.09 2.31 9.20
N LEU A 518 2.19 1.27 8.36
CA LEU A 518 3.45 0.88 7.72
C LEU A 518 3.74 1.79 6.53
N HIS A 519 4.93 2.39 6.52
CA HIS A 519 5.44 3.22 5.43
C HIS A 519 6.60 2.51 4.74
N TYR A 520 6.72 2.71 3.43
CA TYR A 520 7.85 2.27 2.61
C TYR A 520 8.35 3.46 1.78
N ASP A 521 9.62 3.85 1.95
CA ASP A 521 10.22 5.02 1.28
C ASP A 521 10.91 4.70 -0.06
N GLY A 522 10.68 3.49 -0.59
CA GLY A 522 11.39 2.94 -1.75
C GLY A 522 12.62 2.10 -1.39
N VAL A 523 13.12 2.19 -0.15
CA VAL A 523 14.30 1.46 0.34
C VAL A 523 14.07 0.79 1.70
N ARG A 524 13.32 1.43 2.61
CA ARG A 524 13.12 1.02 4.00
C ARG A 524 11.65 0.92 4.37
N TYR A 525 11.33 -0.10 5.17
CA TYR A 525 10.08 -0.28 5.87
C TYR A 525 10.15 0.36 7.27
N CYS A 526 9.15 1.14 7.64
CA CYS A 526 9.09 1.85 8.93
C CYS A 526 7.63 2.09 9.35
N PHE A 527 7.26 1.68 10.56
CA PHE A 527 6.01 2.05 11.19
C PHE A 527 6.09 3.48 11.72
N LYS A 528 5.08 4.30 11.45
CA LYS A 528 4.99 5.69 11.95
C LYS A 528 3.63 5.90 12.61
N LYS A 529 3.55 6.84 13.55
CA LYS A 529 2.27 7.24 14.16
C LYS A 529 1.29 7.88 13.17
N ASP A 530 1.82 8.50 12.11
CA ASP A 530 1.02 9.10 11.05
C ASP A 530 0.42 8.02 10.13
N PRO A 531 -0.87 8.12 9.77
CA PRO A 531 -1.54 7.17 8.88
C PRO A 531 -0.89 7.16 7.48
N ASN A 532 -0.82 5.99 6.85
CA ASN A 532 -0.38 5.87 5.47
C ASN A 532 -1.54 6.12 4.48
N VAL A 533 -1.22 6.11 3.18
CA VAL A 533 -2.20 6.33 2.10
C VAL A 533 -3.35 5.30 2.13
N THR A 534 -3.09 4.04 2.48
CA THR A 534 -4.14 3.02 2.61
C THR A 534 -5.17 3.43 3.66
N LYS A 535 -4.73 3.82 4.87
CA LYS A 535 -5.65 4.25 5.92
C LYS A 535 -6.42 5.53 5.55
N LEU A 536 -5.75 6.52 4.96
CA LEU A 536 -6.40 7.77 4.53
C LEU A 536 -7.52 7.51 3.52
N ILE A 537 -7.33 6.55 2.60
CA ILE A 537 -8.38 6.15 1.65
C ILE A 537 -9.47 5.33 2.36
N GLU A 538 -9.14 4.36 3.22
CA GLU A 538 -10.16 3.56 3.95
C GLU A 538 -11.06 4.44 4.83
N ASP A 539 -10.49 5.41 5.56
CA ASP A 539 -11.25 6.36 6.40
C ASP A 539 -12.17 7.26 5.54
N ALA A 540 -11.69 7.69 4.37
CA ALA A 540 -12.49 8.44 3.41
C ALA A 540 -13.59 7.58 2.76
N GLU A 541 -13.31 6.32 2.41
CA GLU A 541 -14.26 5.37 1.82
C GLU A 541 -15.40 5.05 2.80
N GLN A 542 -15.09 4.81 4.08
CA GLN A 542 -16.10 4.64 5.12
C GLN A 542 -16.99 5.87 5.27
N THR A 543 -16.42 7.08 5.10
CA THR A 543 -17.19 8.32 5.14
C THR A 543 -18.15 8.41 3.94
N VAL A 544 -17.66 8.12 2.72
CA VAL A 544 -18.50 8.05 1.50
C VAL A 544 -19.61 7.00 1.67
N ALA A 545 -19.30 5.81 2.17
CA ALA A 545 -20.26 4.72 2.36
C ALA A 545 -21.39 5.07 3.35
N ARG A 546 -21.08 5.82 4.41
CA ARG A 546 -22.07 6.29 5.38
C ARG A 546 -23.03 7.32 4.75
N GLU A 547 -22.50 8.28 4.00
CA GLU A 547 -23.31 9.28 3.28
C GLU A 547 -24.21 8.61 2.22
N ASP A 548 -23.65 7.69 1.43
CA ASP A 548 -24.36 6.94 0.39
C ASP A 548 -25.51 6.08 0.97
N SER A 549 -25.31 5.55 2.19
CA SER A 549 -26.35 4.80 2.92
C SER A 549 -27.44 5.69 3.54
N GLN A 550 -27.13 6.95 3.89
CA GLN A 550 -28.09 7.87 4.48
C GLN A 550 -29.03 8.49 3.43
N VAL A 551 -28.53 8.72 2.22
CA VAL A 551 -29.27 9.42 1.16
C VAL A 551 -29.89 8.42 0.19
N ARG A 552 -31.14 8.00 0.47
CA ARG A 552 -31.92 7.03 -0.32
C ARG A 552 -31.92 7.32 -1.84
N GLY A 553 -31.00 6.70 -2.58
CA GLY A 553 -30.93 6.81 -4.04
C GLY A 553 -30.45 8.16 -4.59
N LEU A 554 -29.83 9.02 -3.77
CA LEU A 554 -29.17 10.27 -4.21
C LEU A 554 -27.77 10.45 -3.59
N GLY A 555 -27.17 9.34 -3.13
CA GLY A 555 -25.83 9.32 -2.55
C GLY A 555 -24.71 9.68 -3.54
N PRO A 556 -23.53 10.09 -3.03
CA PRO A 556 -22.43 10.59 -3.85
C PRO A 556 -21.90 9.55 -4.86
N VAL A 557 -21.97 8.26 -4.55
CA VAL A 557 -21.53 7.20 -5.49
C VAL A 557 -22.45 7.17 -6.71
N ARG A 558 -23.77 7.23 -6.49
CA ARG A 558 -24.75 7.23 -7.59
C ARG A 558 -24.61 8.47 -8.47
N SER A 559 -24.42 9.65 -7.88
CA SER A 559 -24.23 10.90 -8.63
C SER A 559 -22.98 10.86 -9.50
N MET A 560 -21.85 10.38 -8.96
CA MET A 560 -20.61 10.22 -9.73
C MET A 560 -20.76 9.18 -10.85
N VAL A 561 -21.45 8.05 -10.62
CA VAL A 561 -21.73 7.10 -11.71
C VAL A 561 -22.57 7.74 -12.83
N LYS A 562 -23.55 8.60 -12.49
CA LYS A 562 -24.37 9.32 -13.49
C LYS A 562 -23.50 10.26 -14.32
N GLU A 563 -22.70 11.11 -13.66
CA GLU A 563 -21.79 12.07 -14.31
C GLU A 563 -20.79 11.36 -15.23
N MET A 564 -20.22 10.25 -14.77
CA MET A 564 -19.34 9.39 -15.57
C MET A 564 -20.05 8.79 -16.80
N LEU A 565 -21.31 8.38 -16.67
CA LEU A 565 -22.10 7.87 -17.80
C LEU A 565 -22.47 8.98 -18.79
N GLU A 566 -22.87 10.16 -18.29
CA GLU A 566 -23.17 11.35 -19.11
C GLU A 566 -21.95 11.80 -19.89
N ALA A 567 -20.76 11.83 -19.28
CA ALA A 567 -19.50 12.15 -19.96
C ALA A 567 -19.14 11.15 -21.08
N ARG A 568 -19.55 9.87 -20.95
CA ARG A 568 -19.36 8.82 -21.98
C ARG A 568 -20.41 8.85 -23.09
N LEU A 569 -21.52 9.56 -22.88
CA LEU A 569 -22.61 9.72 -23.84
C LEU A 569 -22.69 11.17 -24.38
N ALA A 570 -21.77 12.04 -23.96
CA ALA A 570 -21.68 13.42 -24.42
C ALA A 570 -21.44 13.48 -25.93
N GLY A 571 -22.26 14.28 -26.63
CA GLY A 571 -22.30 14.36 -28.10
C GLY A 571 -23.35 13.46 -28.76
N HIS A 572 -23.89 12.45 -28.06
CA HIS A 572 -24.93 11.57 -28.59
C HIS A 572 -26.32 12.06 -28.17
N HIS A 573 -26.89 12.99 -28.94
CA HIS A 573 -28.21 13.61 -28.65
C HIS A 573 -29.40 12.63 -28.60
N THR A 574 -29.22 11.39 -29.04
CA THR A 574 -30.19 10.29 -29.00
C THR A 574 -30.10 9.44 -27.72
N ALA A 575 -29.08 9.65 -26.88
CA ALA A 575 -28.88 8.93 -25.63
C ALA A 575 -29.56 9.65 -24.45
N ILE A 576 -30.56 9.03 -23.84
CA ILE A 576 -31.28 9.57 -22.68
C ILE A 576 -30.78 8.87 -21.41
N VAL A 577 -30.14 9.61 -20.50
CA VAL A 577 -29.48 9.04 -19.31
C VAL A 577 -30.39 9.05 -18.09
N TRP A 578 -30.73 7.86 -17.61
CA TRP A 578 -31.47 7.62 -16.36
C TRP A 578 -32.76 8.45 -16.25
N PRO A 579 -33.71 8.28 -17.20
CA PRO A 579 -35.04 8.86 -17.05
C PRO A 579 -35.68 8.35 -15.74
N ALA A 580 -36.37 9.23 -15.01
CA ALA A 580 -37.09 8.87 -13.80
C ALA A 580 -38.55 8.49 -14.10
N LYS A 581 -39.10 9.01 -15.21
CA LYS A 581 -40.46 8.75 -15.70
C LYS A 581 -40.48 8.67 -17.23
N SER A 582 -41.54 8.10 -17.78
CA SER A 582 -41.73 7.93 -19.24
C SER A 582 -41.70 9.25 -20.04
N GLN A 583 -42.14 10.35 -19.43
CA GLN A 583 -42.10 11.71 -20.01
C GLN A 583 -40.70 12.31 -20.15
N ASP A 584 -39.70 11.79 -19.43
CA ASP A 584 -38.32 12.30 -19.46
C ASP A 584 -37.57 11.83 -20.72
N ILE A 585 -38.11 10.81 -21.41
CA ILE A 585 -37.68 10.37 -22.73
C ILE A 585 -38.51 11.13 -23.77
N PRO A 586 -37.90 11.94 -24.65
CA PRO A 586 -38.60 12.67 -25.71
C PRO A 586 -39.54 11.76 -26.51
N ASP A 587 -40.64 12.33 -26.99
CA ASP A 587 -41.57 11.70 -27.93
C ASP A 587 -41.70 12.60 -29.15
N GLU A 588 -42.13 12.04 -30.28
CA GLU A 588 -42.28 12.76 -31.55
C GLU A 588 -40.94 13.25 -32.16
N ASP A 589 -39.79 12.79 -31.62
CA ASP A 589 -38.44 12.97 -32.18
C ASP A 589 -38.17 11.90 -33.26
N PRO A 590 -37.99 12.26 -34.55
CA PRO A 590 -37.83 11.31 -35.63
C PRO A 590 -36.39 10.78 -35.75
N ARG A 591 -35.85 10.30 -34.63
CA ARG A 591 -34.54 9.66 -34.47
C ARG A 591 -34.70 8.46 -33.54
N PHE A 592 -33.88 7.43 -33.74
CA PHE A 592 -33.87 6.29 -32.84
C PHE A 592 -33.22 6.67 -31.51
N LEU A 593 -34.02 6.75 -30.45
CA LEU A 593 -33.59 7.10 -29.09
C LEU A 593 -33.21 5.84 -28.30
N ILE A 594 -32.14 5.95 -27.51
CA ILE A 594 -31.72 4.90 -26.56
C ILE A 594 -31.79 5.47 -25.15
N ALA A 595 -32.74 4.97 -24.36
CA ALA A 595 -32.85 5.32 -22.95
C ALA A 595 -32.06 4.35 -22.07
N TYR A 596 -31.00 4.84 -21.46
CA TYR A 596 -30.16 4.10 -20.53
C TYR A 596 -30.84 4.07 -19.17
N LEU A 597 -31.37 2.92 -18.77
CA LEU A 597 -32.11 2.80 -17.52
C LEU A 597 -31.17 2.89 -16.29
N PRO A 598 -31.64 3.45 -15.15
CA PRO A 598 -30.84 3.59 -13.94
C PRO A 598 -30.47 2.23 -13.33
N LEU A 599 -29.36 2.19 -12.58
CA LEU A 599 -28.82 0.95 -11.97
C LEU A 599 -29.86 0.23 -11.10
N GLU A 600 -30.73 1.00 -10.46
CA GLU A 600 -31.81 0.51 -9.61
C GLU A 600 -32.78 -0.42 -10.36
N PHE A 601 -32.97 -0.24 -11.68
CA PHE A 601 -33.80 -1.11 -12.52
C PHE A 601 -33.32 -2.58 -12.48
N ALA A 602 -32.01 -2.84 -12.43
CA ALA A 602 -31.46 -4.20 -12.34
C ALA A 602 -31.60 -4.83 -10.94
N ALA A 603 -31.95 -4.04 -9.92
CA ALA A 603 -32.26 -4.56 -8.59
C ALA A 603 -33.68 -5.14 -8.51
N GLU A 604 -34.62 -4.60 -9.31
CA GLU A 604 -36.03 -4.99 -9.36
C GLU A 604 -36.27 -6.44 -9.81
N GLY A 605 -37.45 -6.97 -9.48
CA GLY A 605 -37.91 -8.27 -9.96
C GLY A 605 -38.27 -8.23 -11.46
N LYS A 606 -38.12 -9.37 -12.17
CA LYS A 606 -38.35 -9.45 -13.62
C LYS A 606 -39.73 -8.93 -14.07
N ALA A 607 -40.78 -9.18 -13.30
CA ALA A 607 -42.13 -8.72 -13.60
C ALA A 607 -42.26 -7.18 -13.49
N GLU A 608 -41.57 -6.57 -12.52
CA GLU A 608 -41.56 -5.12 -12.32
C GLU A 608 -40.70 -4.41 -13.38
N GLN A 609 -39.55 -5.01 -13.75
CA GLN A 609 -38.75 -4.58 -14.90
C GLN A 609 -39.57 -4.58 -16.19
N GLU A 610 -40.33 -5.64 -16.45
CA GLU A 610 -41.19 -5.73 -17.63
C GLU A 610 -42.34 -4.72 -17.58
N ARG A 611 -42.96 -4.51 -16.42
CA ARG A 611 -44.00 -3.49 -16.21
C ARG A 611 -43.48 -2.10 -16.52
N GLN A 612 -42.36 -1.70 -15.91
CA GLN A 612 -41.73 -0.39 -16.13
C GLN A 612 -41.28 -0.23 -17.58
N ALA A 613 -40.67 -1.25 -18.20
CA ALA A 613 -40.25 -1.17 -19.59
C ALA A 613 -41.44 -1.02 -20.56
N LYS A 614 -42.56 -1.73 -20.33
CA LYS A 614 -43.80 -1.53 -21.12
C LYS A 614 -44.38 -0.13 -20.92
N GLU A 615 -44.26 0.45 -19.71
CA GLU A 615 -44.65 1.83 -19.41
C GLU A 615 -43.80 2.85 -20.21
N TYR A 616 -42.46 2.73 -20.18
CA TYR A 616 -41.56 3.58 -20.98
C TYR A 616 -41.81 3.48 -22.50
N LEU A 617 -42.06 2.27 -23.01
CA LEU A 617 -42.27 2.00 -24.45
C LEU A 617 -43.70 2.33 -24.95
N SER A 618 -44.68 2.48 -24.05
CA SER A 618 -46.08 2.73 -24.43
C SER A 618 -46.58 4.12 -24.10
N ASN A 619 -46.02 4.77 -23.08
CA ASN A 619 -46.56 6.00 -22.53
C ASN A 619 -45.54 7.15 -22.60
N TYR A 620 -46.07 8.36 -22.58
CA TYR A 620 -45.34 9.61 -22.38
C TYR A 620 -46.10 10.40 -21.32
N GLY A 621 -45.72 10.21 -20.05
CA GLY A 621 -46.58 10.61 -18.92
C GLY A 621 -47.92 9.88 -18.98
N ASP A 622 -49.02 10.64 -18.89
CA ASP A 622 -50.39 10.11 -18.90
C ASP A 622 -50.96 9.82 -20.30
N ARG A 623 -50.29 10.28 -21.38
CA ARG A 623 -50.72 10.01 -22.78
C ARG A 623 -49.99 8.79 -23.37
N PRO A 624 -50.59 8.05 -24.32
CA PRO A 624 -49.85 7.08 -25.13
C PRO A 624 -48.71 7.77 -25.88
N ARG A 625 -47.54 7.14 -25.90
CA ARG A 625 -46.37 7.55 -26.70
C ARG A 625 -46.72 7.41 -28.18
N ARG A 626 -46.41 8.43 -28.98
CA ARG A 626 -46.65 8.42 -30.43
C ARG A 626 -45.54 7.67 -31.14
N PHE A 627 -44.27 8.00 -30.94
CA PHE A 627 -43.13 7.42 -31.67
C PHE A 627 -42.55 6.18 -30.97
N ARG A 628 -43.40 5.16 -30.78
CA ARG A 628 -43.06 3.92 -30.05
C ARG A 628 -41.98 3.09 -30.74
N ASN A 629 -41.99 3.03 -32.07
CA ASN A 629 -41.03 2.27 -32.87
C ASN A 629 -39.64 2.94 -32.95
N GLY A 630 -39.52 4.20 -32.48
CA GLY A 630 -38.27 4.97 -32.40
C GLY A 630 -37.51 4.86 -31.08
N LEU A 631 -37.90 3.98 -30.15
CA LEU A 631 -37.31 3.90 -28.81
C LEU A 631 -36.78 2.50 -28.49
N GLY A 632 -35.55 2.43 -27.98
CA GLY A 632 -34.98 1.28 -27.29
C GLY A 632 -34.56 1.61 -25.86
N LEU A 633 -34.68 0.64 -24.95
CA LEU A 633 -34.22 0.78 -23.56
C LEU A 633 -32.92 -0.01 -23.37
N ALA A 634 -31.81 0.66 -23.06
CA ALA A 634 -30.56 0.00 -22.69
C ALA A 634 -30.62 -0.43 -21.22
N ILE A 635 -30.43 -1.73 -20.97
CA ILE A 635 -30.68 -2.36 -19.67
C ILE A 635 -29.36 -2.59 -18.92
N PRO A 636 -29.24 -2.19 -17.63
CA PRO A 636 -28.02 -2.40 -16.88
C PRO A 636 -27.84 -3.86 -16.40
N GLU A 637 -26.62 -4.39 -16.53
CA GLU A 637 -26.22 -5.73 -16.12
C GLU A 637 -25.89 -5.78 -14.62
N LYS A 638 -26.68 -6.56 -13.87
CA LYS A 638 -26.61 -6.66 -12.41
C LYS A 638 -25.22 -7.03 -11.89
N LYS A 639 -24.47 -7.88 -12.61
CA LYS A 639 -23.12 -8.31 -12.21
C LYS A 639 -22.11 -7.17 -12.13
N GLN A 640 -22.23 -6.15 -12.99
CA GLN A 640 -21.27 -5.05 -13.08
C GLN A 640 -21.53 -3.94 -12.05
N ILE A 641 -22.74 -3.85 -11.52
CA ILE A 641 -23.18 -2.73 -10.66
C ILE A 641 -22.37 -2.63 -9.37
N GLU A 642 -22.12 -3.74 -8.66
CA GLU A 642 -21.41 -3.67 -7.37
C GLU A 642 -19.91 -3.41 -7.56
N ALA A 643 -19.31 -3.97 -8.61
CA ALA A 643 -17.93 -3.68 -8.99
C ALA A 643 -17.75 -2.19 -9.34
N LEU A 644 -18.67 -1.63 -10.13
CA LEU A 644 -18.70 -0.21 -10.49
C LEU A 644 -18.89 0.68 -9.26
N ARG A 645 -19.85 0.37 -8.39
CA ARG A 645 -20.11 1.11 -7.15
C ARG A 645 -18.89 1.11 -6.23
N ARG A 646 -18.19 -0.03 -6.10
CA ARG A 646 -16.94 -0.13 -5.34
C ARG A 646 -15.84 0.75 -5.94
N ALA A 647 -15.57 0.63 -7.24
CA ALA A 647 -14.52 1.40 -7.91
C ALA A 647 -14.78 2.92 -7.79
N VAL A 648 -16.01 3.35 -8.05
CA VAL A 648 -16.39 4.77 -7.93
C VAL A 648 -16.36 5.27 -6.47
N ARG A 649 -16.73 4.45 -5.49
CA ARG A 649 -16.56 4.80 -4.07
C ARG A 649 -15.09 5.00 -3.70
N TYR A 650 -14.20 4.17 -4.21
CA TYR A 650 -12.75 4.30 -3.99
C TYR A 650 -12.17 5.53 -4.68
N LEU A 651 -12.62 5.86 -5.89
CA LEU A 651 -12.26 7.12 -6.58
C LEU A 651 -12.69 8.35 -5.79
N LEU A 652 -13.95 8.39 -5.30
CA LEU A 652 -14.43 9.46 -4.42
C LEU A 652 -13.64 9.56 -3.10
N ALA A 653 -13.17 8.44 -2.56
CA ALA A 653 -12.30 8.41 -1.39
C ALA A 653 -10.92 9.02 -1.69
N ILE A 654 -10.30 8.68 -2.82
CA ILE A 654 -9.06 9.30 -3.30
C ILE A 654 -9.25 10.81 -3.49
N ASP A 655 -10.30 11.24 -4.17
CA ASP A 655 -10.57 12.68 -4.43
C ASP A 655 -10.70 13.49 -3.13
N ARG A 656 -11.31 12.90 -2.09
CA ARG A 656 -11.39 13.51 -0.74
C ARG A 656 -10.04 13.62 -0.04
N VAL A 657 -9.14 12.65 -0.24
CA VAL A 657 -7.76 12.70 0.28
C VAL A 657 -6.94 13.76 -0.48
N GLU A 658 -7.05 13.80 -1.81
CA GLU A 658 -6.41 14.80 -2.67
C GLU A 658 -6.89 16.24 -2.34
N ALA A 659 -8.19 16.42 -2.08
CA ALA A 659 -8.74 17.72 -1.68
C ALA A 659 -8.18 18.21 -0.33
N LYS A 660 -7.86 17.31 0.60
CA LYS A 660 -7.32 17.63 1.94
C LYS A 660 -5.78 17.66 2.00
N LYS A 661 -5.10 17.60 0.86
CA LYS A 661 -3.63 17.41 0.76
C LYS A 661 -2.76 18.31 1.65
N GLN A 662 -3.13 19.59 1.82
CA GLN A 662 -2.40 20.54 2.67
C GLN A 662 -2.61 20.27 4.17
N GLN A 663 -3.84 19.89 4.56
CA GLN A 663 -4.19 19.54 5.94
C GLN A 663 -3.51 18.22 6.36
N LEU A 664 -3.45 17.26 5.43
CA LEU A 664 -2.85 15.93 5.63
C LEU A 664 -1.33 15.89 5.41
N ARG A 665 -0.70 17.01 5.03
CA ARG A 665 0.76 17.13 4.79
C ARG A 665 1.33 16.02 3.88
N LEU A 666 0.64 15.70 2.79
CA LEU A 666 1.02 14.59 1.91
C LEU A 666 2.40 14.81 1.27
N THR A 667 3.27 13.79 1.33
CA THR A 667 4.58 13.78 0.67
C THR A 667 4.44 13.49 -0.83
N LYS A 668 5.51 13.71 -1.61
CA LYS A 668 5.52 13.36 -3.05
C LYS A 668 5.13 11.90 -3.27
N ASP A 669 5.72 10.97 -2.51
CA ASP A 669 5.47 9.53 -2.63
C ASP A 669 4.00 9.18 -2.33
N HIS A 670 3.34 9.93 -1.42
CA HIS A 670 1.90 9.76 -1.18
C HIS A 670 1.07 10.17 -2.41
N TYR A 671 1.44 11.23 -3.13
CA TYR A 671 0.76 11.61 -4.38
C TYR A 671 1.00 10.59 -5.49
N ASP A 672 2.23 10.09 -5.65
CA ASP A 672 2.54 9.10 -6.68
C ASP A 672 1.77 7.78 -6.42
N GLN A 673 1.63 7.37 -5.16
CA GLN A 673 0.75 6.25 -4.76
C GLN A 673 -0.74 6.53 -5.01
N LEU A 674 -1.25 7.72 -4.66
CA LEU A 674 -2.65 8.11 -4.91
C LEU A 674 -2.97 8.10 -6.41
N LYS A 675 -2.09 8.68 -7.23
CA LYS A 675 -2.21 8.74 -8.68
C LYS A 675 -2.23 7.35 -9.32
N GLU A 676 -1.38 6.44 -8.85
CA GLU A 676 -1.37 5.06 -9.35
C GLU A 676 -2.68 4.34 -9.02
N ARG A 677 -3.12 4.39 -7.74
CA ARG A 677 -4.40 3.79 -7.32
C ARG A 677 -5.60 4.39 -8.08
N LYS A 678 -5.59 5.71 -8.29
CA LYS A 678 -6.61 6.43 -9.07
C LYS A 678 -6.68 5.91 -10.51
N ARG A 679 -5.53 5.71 -11.15
CA ARG A 679 -5.43 5.12 -12.50
C ARG A 679 -5.97 3.68 -12.54
N THR A 680 -5.62 2.86 -11.54
CA THR A 680 -6.10 1.46 -11.46
C THR A 680 -7.63 1.41 -11.32
N GLU A 681 -8.21 2.18 -10.39
CA GLU A 681 -9.66 2.18 -10.15
C GLU A 681 -10.44 2.89 -11.27
N GLN A 682 -9.86 3.89 -11.94
CA GLN A 682 -10.40 4.45 -13.18
C GLN A 682 -10.50 3.36 -14.27
N ALA A 683 -9.45 2.58 -14.50
CA ALA A 683 -9.48 1.49 -15.46
C ALA A 683 -10.48 0.38 -15.09
N ALA A 684 -10.64 0.09 -13.79
CA ALA A 684 -11.67 -0.83 -13.30
C ALA A 684 -13.09 -0.30 -13.59
N ALA A 685 -13.34 0.98 -13.32
CA ALA A 685 -14.61 1.63 -13.63
C ALA A 685 -14.89 1.67 -15.15
N GLU A 686 -13.90 1.97 -16.00
CA GLU A 686 -14.04 1.89 -17.47
C GLU A 686 -14.43 0.49 -17.95
N SER A 687 -13.80 -0.54 -17.38
CA SER A 687 -14.12 -1.93 -17.68
C SER A 687 -15.57 -2.25 -17.32
N CYS A 688 -16.02 -1.82 -16.13
CA CYS A 688 -17.41 -2.00 -15.69
C CYS A 688 -18.39 -1.25 -16.60
N PHE A 689 -18.12 0.00 -16.98
CA PHE A 689 -19.00 0.79 -17.87
C PHE A 689 -19.17 0.17 -19.26
N ARG A 690 -18.12 -0.45 -19.81
CA ARG A 690 -18.14 -1.13 -21.13
C ARG A 690 -19.07 -2.34 -21.18
N GLU A 691 -19.28 -2.98 -20.03
CA GLU A 691 -20.16 -4.14 -19.86
C GLU A 691 -21.45 -3.83 -19.08
N LEU A 692 -21.59 -2.61 -18.56
CA LEU A 692 -22.73 -2.18 -17.76
C LEU A 692 -24.03 -2.27 -18.56
N TYR A 693 -24.03 -1.87 -19.83
CA TYR A 693 -25.17 -2.02 -20.72
C TYR A 693 -24.82 -3.07 -21.79
N SER A 694 -25.54 -4.19 -21.75
CA SER A 694 -25.27 -5.39 -22.57
C SER A 694 -26.45 -5.81 -23.44
N ALA A 695 -27.64 -5.26 -23.18
CA ALA A 695 -28.89 -5.59 -23.84
C ALA A 695 -29.70 -4.31 -24.15
N VAL A 696 -30.40 -4.31 -25.28
CA VAL A 696 -31.40 -3.29 -25.63
C VAL A 696 -32.77 -3.96 -25.75
N TRP A 697 -33.76 -3.41 -25.06
CA TRP A 697 -35.14 -3.87 -25.10
C TRP A 697 -35.94 -2.99 -26.07
N LEU A 698 -36.57 -3.64 -27.06
CA LEU A 698 -37.36 -3.02 -28.11
C LEU A 698 -38.83 -3.41 -27.99
N PRO A 699 -39.77 -2.53 -28.40
CA PRO A 699 -41.18 -2.88 -28.45
C PRO A 699 -41.45 -3.83 -29.63
N ARG A 700 -42.24 -4.88 -29.39
CA ARG A 700 -42.74 -5.81 -30.42
C ARG A 700 -44.23 -6.03 -30.22
N VAL A 701 -45.00 -6.12 -31.30
CA VAL A 701 -46.39 -6.61 -31.23
C VAL A 701 -46.42 -8.09 -31.59
N GLN A 702 -47.05 -8.91 -30.75
CA GLN A 702 -47.29 -10.32 -30.99
C GLN A 702 -48.71 -10.65 -30.51
N SER A 703 -49.49 -11.34 -31.34
CA SER A 703 -50.92 -11.64 -31.09
C SER A 703 -51.81 -10.43 -30.75
N GLY A 704 -51.40 -9.21 -31.11
CA GLY A 704 -52.11 -7.96 -30.81
C GLY A 704 -51.70 -7.28 -29.50
N GLU A 705 -50.87 -7.91 -28.66
CA GLU A 705 -50.36 -7.33 -27.41
C GLU A 705 -48.94 -6.76 -27.57
N LEU A 706 -48.54 -5.85 -26.67
CA LEU A 706 -47.17 -5.38 -26.60
C LEU A 706 -46.29 -6.34 -25.78
N GLU A 707 -45.32 -6.93 -26.46
CA GLU A 707 -44.20 -7.68 -25.89
C GLU A 707 -42.88 -6.89 -25.96
N ILE A 708 -41.88 -7.39 -25.25
CA ILE A 708 -40.52 -6.85 -25.26
C ILE A 708 -39.60 -7.80 -26.04
N GLN A 709 -39.09 -7.34 -27.18
CA GLN A 709 -37.98 -7.98 -27.87
C GLN A 709 -36.67 -7.63 -27.16
N ARG A 710 -36.02 -8.63 -26.55
CA ARG A 710 -34.69 -8.47 -25.94
C ARG A 710 -33.62 -8.69 -27.01
N VAL A 711 -32.86 -7.64 -27.33
CA VAL A 711 -31.68 -7.72 -28.21
C VAL A 711 -30.45 -7.87 -27.32
N GLU A 712 -29.78 -9.01 -27.43
CA GLU A 712 -28.65 -9.41 -26.59
C GLU A 712 -27.48 -9.89 -27.48
N ARG A 713 -26.27 -9.94 -26.91
CA ARG A 713 -25.02 -10.20 -27.64
C ARG A 713 -24.96 -11.66 -28.12
N GLY A 714 -25.22 -11.90 -29.41
CA GLY A 714 -25.25 -13.24 -30.05
C GLY A 714 -23.89 -13.93 -30.21
N GLY A 715 -23.13 -14.12 -29.13
CA GLY A 715 -21.85 -14.84 -29.10
C GLY A 715 -20.65 -14.12 -29.74
N ARG A 716 -20.86 -13.30 -30.79
CA ARG A 716 -19.82 -12.48 -31.43
C ARG A 716 -19.45 -11.28 -30.53
N PRO A 717 -18.15 -11.01 -30.28
CA PRO A 717 -17.75 -9.83 -29.52
C PRO A 717 -17.92 -8.55 -30.35
N LEU A 718 -18.82 -7.67 -29.89
CA LEU A 718 -18.88 -6.25 -30.29
C LEU A 718 -17.50 -5.60 -30.26
N GLN A 719 -17.10 -4.95 -31.35
CA GLN A 719 -15.79 -4.31 -31.58
C GLN A 719 -15.72 -2.89 -31.01
N ALA A 720 -16.85 -2.18 -30.92
CA ALA A 720 -16.91 -0.83 -30.41
C ALA A 720 -16.47 -0.75 -28.94
N THR A 721 -15.81 0.36 -28.59
CA THR A 721 -15.25 0.61 -27.25
C THR A 721 -16.10 1.54 -26.41
N GLY A 722 -16.75 2.54 -27.01
CA GLY A 722 -17.64 3.50 -26.36
C GLY A 722 -19.01 2.91 -26.03
N VAL A 723 -19.68 3.48 -25.02
CA VAL A 723 -20.94 2.93 -24.48
C VAL A 723 -22.07 3.06 -25.50
N TYR A 724 -22.13 4.18 -26.24
CA TYR A 724 -23.14 4.41 -27.27
C TYR A 724 -22.93 3.54 -28.51
N GLU A 725 -21.71 3.53 -29.04
CA GLU A 725 -21.36 2.78 -30.25
C GLU A 725 -21.60 1.28 -30.08
N ARG A 726 -21.43 0.74 -28.87
CA ARG A 726 -21.71 -0.67 -28.57
C ARG A 726 -23.20 -1.00 -28.63
N MET A 727 -24.08 -0.08 -28.20
CA MET A 727 -25.52 -0.26 -28.32
C MET A 727 -25.97 -0.12 -29.78
N MET A 728 -25.38 0.83 -30.53
CA MET A 728 -25.65 0.97 -31.96
C MET A 728 -25.14 -0.24 -32.78
N GLU A 729 -23.92 -0.73 -32.51
CA GLU A 729 -23.38 -1.94 -33.15
C GLU A 729 -24.28 -3.16 -32.87
N LEU A 730 -24.76 -3.32 -31.63
CA LEU A 730 -25.71 -4.37 -31.26
C LEU A 730 -27.02 -4.29 -32.07
N LEU A 731 -27.54 -3.07 -32.30
CA LEU A 731 -28.78 -2.84 -33.05
C LEU A 731 -28.62 -2.89 -34.59
N THR A 732 -27.41 -2.70 -35.11
CA THR A 732 -27.13 -2.58 -36.55
C THR A 732 -26.29 -3.72 -37.13
N SER A 733 -25.90 -4.70 -36.31
CA SER A 733 -25.03 -5.81 -36.71
C SER A 733 -25.57 -6.63 -37.88
N GLU A 734 -24.65 -7.19 -38.67
CA GLU A 734 -24.90 -7.75 -40.01
C GLU A 734 -25.84 -8.96 -40.08
N GLY A 735 -26.16 -9.61 -38.96
CA GLY A 735 -27.01 -10.80 -38.93
C GLY A 735 -28.51 -10.49 -38.92
N ILE A 736 -28.96 -9.63 -38.01
CA ILE A 736 -30.35 -9.16 -37.92
C ILE A 736 -30.29 -7.67 -37.55
N ARG A 737 -30.55 -6.79 -38.52
CA ARG A 737 -30.56 -5.34 -38.28
C ARG A 737 -31.88 -4.97 -37.62
N HIS A 738 -31.82 -4.59 -36.34
CA HIS A 738 -32.98 -4.13 -35.58
C HIS A 738 -33.30 -2.65 -35.81
N VAL A 739 -32.28 -1.88 -36.21
CA VAL A 739 -32.35 -0.48 -36.64
C VAL A 739 -31.62 -0.34 -37.98
N ASN A 740 -32.23 0.40 -38.91
CA ASN A 740 -31.81 0.53 -40.30
C ASN A 740 -31.32 1.95 -40.60
N GLY A 741 -30.06 2.08 -41.04
CA GLY A 741 -29.48 3.31 -41.60
C GLY A 741 -29.79 3.54 -43.10
N THR A 742 -30.46 2.59 -43.75
CA THR A 742 -30.94 2.67 -45.14
C THR A 742 -32.34 2.05 -45.28
N ILE A 743 -33.13 2.54 -46.22
CA ILE A 743 -34.44 1.97 -46.56
C ILE A 743 -34.61 1.87 -48.08
N PHE A 744 -35.23 0.79 -48.55
CA PHE A 744 -35.61 0.62 -49.96
C PHE A 744 -36.95 1.32 -50.26
N PRO A 745 -37.12 1.98 -51.42
CA PRO A 745 -38.38 2.67 -51.76
C PRO A 745 -39.64 1.80 -51.69
N LYS A 746 -39.54 0.51 -52.06
CA LYS A 746 -40.67 -0.44 -51.93
C LYS A 746 -41.18 -0.54 -50.48
N LYS A 747 -40.29 -0.54 -49.48
CA LYS A 747 -40.67 -0.57 -48.06
C LYS A 747 -41.37 0.71 -47.60
N VAL A 748 -41.18 1.84 -48.30
CA VAL A 748 -41.97 3.07 -48.08
C VAL A 748 -43.41 2.87 -48.56
N VAL A 749 -43.60 2.31 -49.76
CA VAL A 749 -44.92 1.99 -50.32
C VAL A 749 -45.67 0.98 -49.45
N GLU A 750 -45.02 -0.15 -49.10
CA GLU A 750 -45.58 -1.21 -48.26
C GLU A 750 -46.00 -0.69 -46.87
N ARG A 751 -45.17 0.16 -46.23
CA ARG A 751 -45.42 0.69 -44.88
C ARG A 751 -46.77 1.39 -44.76
N VAL A 752 -47.09 2.23 -45.74
CA VAL A 752 -48.33 3.02 -45.75
C VAL A 752 -49.40 2.46 -46.68
N ARG A 753 -49.17 1.27 -47.26
CA ARG A 753 -50.08 0.58 -48.19
C ARG A 753 -50.50 1.46 -49.38
N LEU A 754 -49.54 2.23 -49.90
CA LEU A 754 -49.79 3.17 -51.00
C LEU A 754 -50.14 2.39 -52.27
N GLY A 755 -51.36 2.56 -52.78
CA GLY A 755 -51.93 1.80 -53.90
C GLY A 755 -52.82 0.62 -53.52
N GLU A 756 -52.98 0.32 -52.24
CA GLU A 756 -53.92 -0.71 -51.76
C GLU A 756 -55.27 -0.09 -51.34
N THR A 757 -56.32 -0.91 -51.28
CA THR A 757 -57.63 -0.54 -50.75
C THR A 757 -57.71 -0.87 -49.26
N THR A 758 -57.82 0.13 -48.40
CA THR A 758 -57.82 -0.04 -46.94
C THR A 758 -59.08 -0.76 -46.41
N THR A 759 -60.22 -0.57 -47.08
CA THR A 759 -61.50 -1.21 -46.74
C THR A 759 -62.22 -1.70 -48.01
N LYS A 760 -63.01 -2.79 -47.92
CA LYS A 760 -63.85 -3.27 -49.03
C LYS A 760 -64.88 -2.20 -49.45
N GLY A 761 -64.62 -1.53 -50.56
CA GLY A 761 -65.51 -0.51 -51.15
C GLY A 761 -64.90 0.88 -51.30
N GLU A 762 -63.68 1.12 -50.77
CA GLU A 762 -62.98 2.40 -50.91
C GLU A 762 -62.02 2.42 -52.10
N THR A 763 -61.72 3.61 -52.61
CA THR A 763 -60.68 3.82 -53.64
C THR A 763 -59.28 3.57 -53.08
N PRO A 764 -58.32 3.06 -53.88
CA PRO A 764 -56.95 2.86 -53.43
C PRO A 764 -56.30 4.15 -52.91
N LEU A 765 -55.38 4.04 -51.94
CA LEU A 765 -54.63 5.20 -51.44
C LEU A 765 -53.61 5.66 -52.50
N MET A 766 -53.97 6.65 -53.31
CA MET A 766 -53.11 7.11 -54.42
C MET A 766 -51.97 8.06 -54.01
N GLY A 767 -52.04 8.66 -52.83
CA GLY A 767 -51.05 9.63 -52.33
C GLY A 767 -51.19 9.92 -50.84
N ILE A 768 -50.12 10.46 -50.23
CA ILE A 768 -49.95 10.61 -48.78
C ILE A 768 -48.95 11.75 -48.46
N LYS A 769 -49.08 12.42 -47.31
CA LYS A 769 -48.07 13.40 -46.86
C LYS A 769 -46.77 12.71 -46.49
N ALA A 770 -45.64 13.37 -46.74
CA ALA A 770 -44.34 12.88 -46.28
C ALA A 770 -44.25 12.75 -44.75
N TYR A 771 -44.95 13.62 -44.00
CA TYR A 771 -45.03 13.53 -42.54
C TYR A 771 -45.82 12.30 -42.09
N ASP A 772 -46.92 11.93 -42.75
CA ASP A 772 -47.71 10.75 -42.38
C ASP A 772 -46.91 9.46 -42.64
N VAL A 773 -46.07 9.45 -43.69
CA VAL A 773 -45.07 8.40 -43.93
C VAL A 773 -44.02 8.38 -42.81
N LEU A 774 -43.44 9.53 -42.46
CA LEU A 774 -42.47 9.63 -41.36
C LEU A 774 -43.06 9.10 -40.05
N GLU A 775 -44.25 9.56 -39.68
CA GLU A 775 -44.97 9.10 -38.50
C GLU A 775 -45.17 7.58 -38.55
N SER A 776 -45.60 7.00 -39.67
CA SER A 776 -45.84 5.54 -39.75
C SER A 776 -44.59 4.68 -39.45
N PHE A 777 -43.39 5.16 -39.78
CA PHE A 777 -42.14 4.44 -39.46
C PHE A 777 -41.77 4.52 -37.98
N PHE A 778 -42.07 5.64 -37.32
CA PHE A 778 -41.74 5.85 -35.90
C PHE A 778 -42.88 5.46 -34.94
N ARG A 779 -44.13 5.46 -35.39
CA ARG A 779 -45.33 5.09 -34.61
C ARG A 779 -45.63 3.60 -34.65
N ASP A 780 -45.68 3.02 -35.84
CA ASP A 780 -46.23 1.68 -36.03
C ASP A 780 -45.14 0.64 -35.75
N ILE A 781 -45.37 -0.23 -34.75
CA ILE A 781 -44.39 -1.20 -34.22
C ILE A 781 -44.23 -2.40 -35.18
N ALA A 782 -43.70 -2.11 -36.37
CA ALA A 782 -43.38 -3.05 -37.43
C ALA A 782 -42.00 -2.72 -38.01
N PRO A 783 -41.23 -3.72 -38.49
CA PRO A 783 -39.94 -3.49 -39.15
C PRO A 783 -40.12 -2.92 -40.58
N PRO A 784 -39.11 -2.21 -41.13
CA PRO A 784 -37.86 -1.78 -40.48
C PRO A 784 -38.08 -0.65 -39.46
N ARG A 785 -37.15 -0.51 -38.51
CA ARG A 785 -37.04 0.69 -37.65
C ARG A 785 -35.96 1.60 -38.21
N LEU A 786 -36.21 2.89 -38.29
CA LEU A 786 -35.27 3.82 -38.91
C LEU A 786 -34.39 4.50 -37.87
N GLU A 787 -33.10 4.64 -38.18
CA GLU A 787 -32.15 5.38 -37.35
C GLU A 787 -32.52 6.87 -37.23
N SER A 788 -33.02 7.47 -38.32
CA SER A 788 -33.49 8.86 -38.33
C SER A 788 -34.37 9.20 -39.54
N ALA A 789 -35.04 10.35 -39.50
CA ALA A 789 -35.71 10.98 -40.62
C ALA A 789 -34.84 11.08 -41.89
N ALA A 790 -33.52 11.26 -41.74
CA ALA A 790 -32.59 11.34 -42.86
C ALA A 790 -32.50 10.01 -43.65
N VAL A 791 -32.76 8.87 -43.01
CA VAL A 791 -32.86 7.57 -43.67
C VAL A 791 -34.09 7.51 -44.58
N LEU A 792 -35.24 7.97 -44.08
CA LEU A 792 -36.47 8.04 -44.87
C LEU A 792 -36.33 9.03 -46.03
N ARG A 793 -35.79 10.22 -45.76
CA ARG A 793 -35.50 11.28 -46.73
C ARG A 793 -34.71 10.74 -47.94
N LYS A 794 -33.62 9.99 -47.68
CA LYS A 794 -32.84 9.25 -48.68
C LYS A 794 -33.65 8.21 -49.44
N GLY A 795 -34.46 7.44 -48.72
CA GLY A 795 -35.37 6.45 -49.32
C GLY A 795 -36.40 7.07 -50.27
N ILE A 796 -36.92 8.25 -49.94
CA ILE A 796 -37.86 9.00 -50.76
C ILE A 796 -37.16 9.58 -51.99
N ALA A 797 -36.03 10.28 -51.82
CA ALA A 797 -35.24 10.82 -52.94
C ALA A 797 -34.84 9.73 -53.94
N ARG A 798 -34.42 8.55 -53.43
CA ARG A 798 -34.16 7.36 -54.23
C ARG A 798 -35.42 6.84 -54.95
N GLY A 799 -36.56 6.75 -54.26
CA GLY A 799 -37.82 6.27 -54.84
C GLY A 799 -38.38 7.18 -55.93
N VAL A 800 -38.19 8.49 -55.80
CA VAL A 800 -38.49 9.49 -56.84
C VAL A 800 -37.61 9.29 -58.06
N SER A 801 -36.30 9.10 -57.83
CA SER A 801 -35.31 8.85 -58.89
C SER A 801 -35.57 7.54 -59.64
N GLU A 802 -35.93 6.47 -58.91
CA GLU A 802 -36.27 5.15 -59.45
C GLU A 802 -37.70 5.06 -60.03
N GLY A 803 -38.51 6.13 -59.93
CA GLY A 803 -39.86 6.20 -60.49
C GLY A 803 -40.93 5.41 -59.72
N VAL A 804 -40.64 4.99 -58.48
CA VAL A 804 -41.54 4.19 -57.62
C VAL A 804 -42.74 5.02 -57.15
N PHE A 805 -42.52 6.30 -56.89
CA PHE A 805 -43.54 7.31 -56.59
C PHE A 805 -43.04 8.69 -57.02
N ALA A 806 -43.96 9.62 -57.26
CA ALA A 806 -43.64 11.02 -57.47
C ALA A 806 -43.69 11.79 -56.15
N TYR A 807 -42.89 12.86 -56.05
CA TYR A 807 -42.88 13.78 -54.92
C TYR A 807 -43.33 15.18 -55.36
N ALA A 808 -44.14 15.83 -54.55
CA ALA A 808 -44.62 17.20 -54.77
C ALA A 808 -44.34 18.09 -53.56
N SER A 809 -43.94 19.33 -53.82
CA SER A 809 -43.65 20.34 -52.78
C SER A 809 -44.79 21.35 -52.60
N GLY A 810 -45.11 21.64 -51.33
CA GLY A 810 -46.02 22.73 -50.97
C GLY A 810 -47.49 22.33 -50.74
N GLY A 811 -47.73 21.33 -49.90
CA GLY A 811 -49.06 21.00 -49.38
C GLY A 811 -49.71 19.75 -49.99
N SER A 812 -50.86 19.34 -49.44
CA SER A 812 -51.58 18.13 -49.87
C SER A 812 -52.55 18.44 -51.01
N PRO A 813 -52.30 17.98 -52.26
CA PRO A 813 -53.22 18.17 -53.36
C PRO A 813 -54.48 17.32 -53.20
N THR A 814 -55.59 17.80 -53.73
CA THR A 814 -56.85 17.06 -53.81
C THR A 814 -56.82 16.07 -54.97
N LEU A 815 -57.31 14.85 -54.74
CA LEU A 815 -57.51 13.85 -55.79
C LEU A 815 -58.74 14.24 -56.63
N GLY A 816 -58.55 14.39 -57.94
CA GLY A 816 -59.62 14.66 -58.90
C GLY A 816 -60.49 13.43 -59.17
N SER A 817 -61.67 13.66 -59.77
CA SER A 817 -62.57 12.59 -60.21
C SER A 817 -62.01 11.73 -61.36
N ASP A 818 -60.90 12.15 -61.95
CA ASP A 818 -60.09 11.43 -62.94
C ASP A 818 -59.02 10.51 -62.32
N GLY A 819 -58.91 10.50 -60.98
CA GLY A 819 -57.90 9.71 -60.26
C GLY A 819 -56.51 10.35 -60.23
N LYS A 820 -56.37 11.62 -60.63
CA LYS A 820 -55.08 12.35 -60.63
C LYS A 820 -55.08 13.49 -59.61
N PHE A 821 -53.92 13.84 -59.07
CA PHE A 821 -53.79 14.91 -58.09
C PHE A 821 -53.78 16.29 -58.73
N GLN A 822 -54.55 17.22 -58.15
CA GLN A 822 -54.62 18.62 -58.58
C GLN A 822 -53.41 19.41 -58.06
N VAL A 823 -52.29 19.28 -58.77
CA VAL A 823 -51.02 19.98 -58.52
C VAL A 823 -50.42 20.44 -59.85
N SER A 824 -49.67 21.55 -59.87
CA SER A 824 -48.94 21.95 -61.08
C SER A 824 -47.87 20.90 -61.42
N SER A 825 -47.78 20.52 -62.69
CA SER A 825 -46.73 19.62 -63.21
C SER A 825 -45.32 20.10 -62.85
N ASP A 826 -45.12 21.42 -62.76
CA ASP A 826 -43.82 22.04 -62.46
C ASP A 826 -43.39 21.84 -60.99
N LYS A 827 -44.32 21.40 -60.13
CA LYS A 827 -44.08 21.10 -58.71
C LYS A 827 -43.98 19.60 -58.41
N VAL A 828 -44.09 18.74 -59.42
CA VAL A 828 -44.03 17.28 -59.27
C VAL A 828 -42.74 16.74 -59.87
N VAL A 829 -42.00 15.96 -59.09
CA VAL A 829 -40.77 15.27 -59.52
C VAL A 829 -41.04 13.77 -59.57
N LEU A 830 -40.76 13.15 -60.73
CA LEU A 830 -40.84 11.71 -60.98
C LEU A 830 -39.75 11.31 -61.97
N GLY A 831 -39.02 10.22 -61.71
CA GLY A 831 -38.02 9.66 -62.62
C GLY A 831 -36.82 10.59 -62.87
N ARG A 832 -36.53 11.49 -61.93
CA ARG A 832 -35.41 12.44 -61.97
C ARG A 832 -34.65 12.38 -60.66
N TYR A 833 -33.33 12.59 -60.72
CA TYR A 833 -32.51 12.75 -59.53
C TYR A 833 -33.01 13.95 -58.71
N LEU A 834 -33.10 13.76 -57.41
CA LEU A 834 -33.51 14.74 -56.42
C LEU A 834 -32.56 14.62 -55.23
N ALA A 835 -32.02 15.73 -54.73
CA ALA A 835 -31.11 15.70 -53.59
C ALA A 835 -31.88 15.44 -52.28
N ASP A 836 -31.21 14.82 -51.29
CA ASP A 836 -31.86 14.45 -50.02
C ASP A 836 -32.45 15.69 -49.30
N ASP A 837 -31.73 16.82 -49.34
CA ASP A 837 -32.12 18.07 -48.69
C ASP A 837 -33.38 18.72 -49.30
N GLU A 838 -33.68 18.45 -50.58
CA GLU A 838 -34.88 18.93 -51.29
C GLU A 838 -36.18 18.20 -50.86
N ILE A 839 -36.08 17.04 -50.19
CA ILE A 839 -37.24 16.31 -49.63
C ILE A 839 -37.66 16.93 -48.29
N ASP A 840 -38.53 17.93 -48.32
CA ASP A 840 -39.25 18.39 -47.13
C ASP A 840 -40.23 17.30 -46.64
N LEU A 841 -40.05 16.85 -45.40
CA LEU A 841 -40.91 15.87 -44.77
C LEU A 841 -42.17 16.49 -44.15
N ASP A 842 -42.15 17.78 -43.82
CA ASP A 842 -43.27 18.44 -43.14
C ASP A 842 -44.33 18.94 -44.14
N SER A 843 -43.90 19.50 -45.28
CA SER A 843 -44.82 20.04 -46.30
C SER A 843 -44.92 19.21 -47.60
N GLY A 844 -44.10 18.17 -47.75
CA GLY A 844 -44.05 17.32 -48.94
C GLY A 844 -45.19 16.30 -49.05
N PHE A 845 -45.44 15.85 -50.28
CA PHE A 845 -46.49 14.87 -50.59
C PHE A 845 -45.97 13.82 -51.59
N LEU A 846 -46.24 12.54 -51.34
CA LEU A 846 -45.92 11.43 -52.22
C LEU A 846 -47.19 10.97 -52.95
N MET A 847 -47.08 10.67 -54.24
CA MET A 847 -48.19 10.11 -55.03
C MET A 847 -47.70 9.00 -55.95
N LEU A 848 -48.55 8.02 -56.26
CA LEU A 848 -48.21 6.98 -57.23
C LEU A 848 -48.05 7.57 -58.63
N PRO A 849 -47.18 7.00 -59.49
CA PRO A 849 -46.98 7.49 -60.86
C PRO A 849 -48.28 7.58 -61.68
N ALA A 850 -49.22 6.67 -61.44
CA ALA A 850 -50.53 6.64 -62.10
C ALA A 850 -51.47 7.80 -61.69
N ALA A 851 -51.21 8.49 -60.57
CA ALA A 851 -52.00 9.62 -60.08
C ALA A 851 -51.34 10.99 -60.34
N VAL A 852 -50.22 11.01 -61.07
CA VAL A 852 -49.56 12.26 -61.49
C VAL A 852 -50.39 12.94 -62.59
N PRO A 853 -50.64 14.26 -62.52
CA PRO A 853 -51.31 15.00 -63.58
C PRO A 853 -50.53 14.93 -64.90
N GLU A 854 -51.21 14.65 -66.00
CA GLU A 854 -50.62 14.58 -67.34
C GLU A 854 -50.28 15.97 -67.86
N ALA A 855 -49.05 16.16 -68.35
CA ALA A 855 -48.66 17.38 -69.03
C ALA A 855 -49.27 17.45 -70.44
N LEU A 856 -49.90 18.58 -70.76
CA LEU A 856 -50.35 18.89 -72.13
C LEU A 856 -49.14 18.98 -73.07
N ALA A 857 -49.05 18.05 -74.02
CA ALA A 857 -47.97 18.00 -74.99
C ALA A 857 -48.04 19.16 -75.99
N ALA A 858 -46.91 19.83 -76.23
CA ALA A 858 -46.74 20.82 -77.29
C ALA A 858 -45.40 20.61 -78.04
N GLN A 859 -45.51 20.45 -79.35
CA GLN A 859 -44.43 20.42 -80.36
C GLN A 859 -45.03 20.83 -81.72
N PRO A 860 -44.24 21.18 -82.74
CA PRO A 860 -42.98 21.95 -82.74
C PRO A 860 -42.93 23.01 -83.88
N SER A 861 -41.95 23.94 -83.88
CA SER A 861 -41.34 24.64 -85.05
C SER A 861 -40.56 25.90 -84.59
N GLY A 862 -39.35 26.24 -85.07
CA GLY A 862 -38.46 25.52 -85.99
C GLY A 862 -37.07 26.18 -86.17
N THR A 863 -36.05 25.35 -86.45
CA THR A 863 -34.92 25.52 -87.42
C THR A 863 -34.33 26.93 -87.69
N THR A 864 -33.12 27.29 -87.20
CA THR A 864 -31.74 27.09 -87.80
C THR A 864 -31.35 28.13 -88.90
N PRO A 865 -30.06 28.35 -89.28
CA PRO A 865 -28.85 27.52 -89.08
C PRO A 865 -27.50 28.21 -88.73
N GLY A 866 -26.47 27.38 -88.42
CA GLY A 866 -25.05 27.75 -88.45
C GLY A 866 -24.15 26.85 -87.57
N GLY A 867 -23.34 25.98 -88.17
CA GLY A 867 -22.28 25.19 -87.49
C GLY A 867 -20.96 25.26 -88.30
N PRO A 868 -19.98 24.34 -88.13
CA PRO A 868 -19.88 23.22 -87.18
C PRO A 868 -18.48 23.13 -86.46
N ASP A 869 -18.13 21.94 -85.96
CA ASP A 869 -16.78 21.40 -85.64
C ASP A 869 -16.15 21.53 -84.23
N THR A 870 -16.44 20.50 -83.42
CA THR A 870 -15.52 19.56 -82.73
C THR A 870 -14.32 20.00 -81.87
N VAL A 871 -14.38 19.58 -80.59
CA VAL A 871 -13.41 18.75 -79.82
C VAL A 871 -11.92 19.16 -79.78
N THR A 872 -11.38 19.41 -78.58
CA THR A 872 -10.26 18.63 -77.99
C THR A 872 -9.91 19.05 -76.55
N SER A 873 -9.46 18.09 -75.75
CA SER A 873 -8.68 18.30 -74.52
C SER A 873 -7.36 17.53 -74.63
N PRO A 874 -6.21 18.13 -74.31
CA PRO A 874 -5.01 17.43 -73.85
C PRO A 874 -4.64 17.84 -72.41
N GLY A 875 -3.85 17.02 -71.71
CA GLY A 875 -3.48 17.25 -70.29
C GLY A 875 -1.97 17.43 -70.06
N VAL A 876 -1.50 16.86 -68.94
CA VAL A 876 -0.12 16.37 -68.67
C VAL A 876 0.79 17.15 -67.67
N HIS A 877 1.24 16.40 -66.64
CA HIS A 877 2.44 16.49 -65.76
C HIS A 877 2.67 17.54 -64.65
N GLY A 878 3.33 17.06 -63.59
CA GLY A 878 3.90 17.81 -62.45
C GLY A 878 4.37 16.92 -61.28
N GLU A 879 5.53 16.26 -61.41
CA GLU A 879 6.30 15.59 -60.32
C GLU A 879 7.24 16.63 -59.59
N PRO A 880 8.11 16.34 -58.57
CA PRO A 880 8.84 15.08 -58.28
C PRO A 880 9.13 14.68 -56.78
N THR A 881 9.66 13.44 -56.62
CA THR A 881 10.66 12.84 -55.66
C THR A 881 10.86 13.38 -54.21
N GLY A 882 11.23 12.61 -53.18
CA GLY A 882 11.65 11.20 -52.95
C GLY A 882 12.21 11.07 -51.50
N ALA A 883 12.81 9.99 -50.95
CA ALA A 883 13.00 8.56 -51.30
C ALA A 883 13.56 7.79 -50.04
N GLY A 884 13.45 6.44 -49.95
CA GLY A 884 14.01 5.63 -48.84
C GLY A 884 13.67 4.12 -48.89
N ALA A 885 14.57 3.23 -48.46
CA ALA A 885 14.53 1.77 -48.79
C ALA A 885 14.50 0.79 -47.58
N GLY A 886 14.12 -0.48 -47.80
CA GLY A 886 14.20 -1.56 -46.79
C GLY A 886 13.67 -2.94 -47.22
N THR A 887 14.56 -3.92 -47.37
CA THR A 887 14.38 -5.31 -47.91
C THR A 887 13.70 -6.34 -47.00
N GLY A 888 13.12 -7.42 -47.58
CA GLY A 888 12.75 -8.68 -46.89
C GLY A 888 12.35 -9.81 -47.88
N SER A 889 12.57 -11.11 -47.56
CA SER A 889 12.73 -12.19 -48.56
C SER A 889 11.92 -13.49 -48.38
N GLY A 890 11.27 -13.96 -49.45
CA GLY A 890 11.03 -15.39 -49.81
C GLY A 890 10.11 -16.26 -48.91
N PRO A 891 9.84 -17.54 -49.28
CA PRO A 891 10.28 -18.27 -50.49
C PRO A 891 9.14 -18.77 -51.40
N SER A 892 9.52 -19.29 -52.57
CA SER A 892 8.64 -19.98 -53.54
C SER A 892 8.44 -21.46 -53.17
N VAL A 893 7.24 -22.02 -53.39
CA VAL A 893 6.96 -23.46 -53.33
C VAL A 893 6.11 -23.90 -54.53
N THR A 894 6.76 -24.64 -55.44
CA THR A 894 6.24 -25.61 -56.43
C THR A 894 4.77 -25.58 -56.86
N ALA A 895 4.55 -25.39 -58.17
CA ALA A 895 3.31 -25.76 -58.85
C ALA A 895 3.26 -27.27 -59.20
N PRO A 896 2.09 -27.92 -59.06
CA PRO A 896 1.81 -29.19 -59.73
C PRO A 896 0.74 -29.06 -60.84
N GLU A 897 1.03 -29.72 -61.96
CA GLU A 897 0.14 -30.33 -62.96
C GLU A 897 -1.05 -29.55 -63.57
N VAL A 898 -0.99 -29.40 -64.89
CA VAL A 898 -2.11 -28.95 -65.74
C VAL A 898 -3.13 -30.08 -65.90
N VAL A 899 -4.07 -30.18 -64.95
CA VAL A 899 -5.27 -31.02 -65.11
C VAL A 899 -6.22 -30.35 -66.11
N GLY A 900 -6.70 -31.12 -67.09
CA GLY A 900 -7.58 -30.62 -68.15
C GLY A 900 -8.85 -29.95 -67.60
N ARG A 901 -9.10 -28.69 -68.03
CA ARG A 901 -10.23 -27.88 -67.55
C ARG A 901 -11.57 -28.55 -67.88
N LYS A 902 -12.28 -29.03 -66.86
CA LYS A 902 -13.67 -29.53 -67.00
C LYS A 902 -14.59 -28.35 -67.31
N LYS A 903 -15.22 -28.36 -68.49
CA LYS A 903 -16.14 -27.28 -68.95
C LYS A 903 -17.49 -27.24 -68.19
N ARG A 904 -17.81 -28.27 -67.43
CA ARG A 904 -19.02 -28.37 -66.60
C ARG A 904 -18.70 -29.21 -65.36
N ILE A 905 -19.18 -28.77 -64.21
CA ILE A 905 -19.05 -29.47 -62.93
C ILE A 905 -20.48 -29.66 -62.39
N ILE A 906 -20.79 -30.86 -61.91
CA ILE A 906 -22.04 -31.21 -61.24
C ILE A 906 -21.62 -31.99 -59.99
N LEU A 907 -22.18 -31.62 -58.83
CA LEU A 907 -21.88 -32.21 -57.54
C LEU A 907 -23.20 -32.40 -56.79
N THR A 908 -23.37 -33.56 -56.17
CA THR A 908 -24.52 -33.89 -55.32
C THR A 908 -23.97 -34.46 -54.02
N PHE A 909 -24.45 -33.97 -52.88
CA PHE A 909 -24.04 -34.41 -51.55
C PHE A 909 -25.16 -34.16 -50.54
N GLU A 910 -25.23 -34.99 -49.51
CA GLU A 910 -26.10 -34.78 -48.35
C GLU A 910 -25.37 -33.98 -47.27
N ALA A 911 -26.07 -33.10 -46.57
CA ALA A 911 -25.48 -32.24 -45.54
C ALA A 911 -26.48 -31.92 -44.42
N THR A 912 -26.01 -31.98 -43.17
CA THR A 912 -26.76 -31.47 -42.01
C THR A 912 -26.80 -29.94 -41.98
N ARG A 913 -27.71 -29.34 -41.21
CA ARG A 913 -27.90 -27.88 -41.10
C ARG A 913 -26.59 -27.09 -40.94
N GLU A 914 -25.67 -27.54 -40.07
CA GLU A 914 -24.38 -26.88 -39.87
C GLU A 914 -23.39 -27.06 -41.04
N GLN A 915 -23.48 -28.19 -41.76
CA GLN A 915 -22.62 -28.47 -42.90
C GLN A 915 -23.04 -27.69 -44.14
N VAL A 916 -24.34 -27.42 -44.31
CA VAL A 916 -24.86 -26.52 -45.37
C VAL A 916 -24.19 -25.14 -45.25
N PHE A 917 -24.17 -24.53 -44.06
CA PHE A 917 -23.49 -23.24 -43.85
C PHE A 917 -21.98 -23.29 -44.15
N LYS A 918 -21.31 -24.41 -43.87
CA LYS A 918 -19.87 -24.61 -44.16
C LYS A 918 -19.59 -24.89 -45.65
N ALA A 919 -20.60 -25.29 -46.43
CA ALA A 919 -20.45 -25.56 -47.87
C ALA A 919 -20.56 -24.29 -48.75
N PHE A 920 -21.27 -23.27 -48.30
CA PHE A 920 -21.48 -22.03 -49.09
C PHE A 920 -20.20 -21.37 -49.63
N PRO A 921 -19.08 -21.25 -48.87
CA PRO A 921 -17.84 -20.69 -49.42
C PRO A 921 -17.29 -21.47 -50.62
N ALA A 922 -17.43 -22.80 -50.63
CA ALA A 922 -17.01 -23.64 -51.76
C ALA A 922 -17.93 -23.48 -52.98
N ILE A 923 -19.24 -23.30 -52.75
CA ILE A 923 -20.24 -23.05 -53.79
C ILE A 923 -20.06 -21.64 -54.41
N ALA A 924 -19.80 -20.63 -53.59
CA ALA A 924 -19.50 -19.26 -54.03
C ALA A 924 -18.22 -19.20 -54.87
N ASN A 925 -17.15 -19.85 -54.42
CA ASN A 925 -15.90 -19.98 -55.20
C ASN A 925 -16.11 -20.64 -56.58
N LEU A 926 -17.10 -21.54 -56.71
CA LEU A 926 -17.47 -22.15 -57.99
C LEU A 926 -18.30 -21.19 -58.86
N ALA A 927 -19.16 -20.36 -58.25
CA ALA A 927 -19.92 -19.32 -58.94
C ALA A 927 -19.00 -18.25 -59.55
N ASP A 928 -18.05 -17.72 -58.78
CA ASP A 928 -17.06 -16.72 -59.23
C ASP A 928 -16.18 -17.19 -60.41
N LYS A 929 -16.12 -18.51 -60.64
CA LYS A 929 -15.36 -19.15 -61.73
C LYS A 929 -16.24 -19.72 -62.84
N SER A 930 -17.55 -19.52 -62.76
CA SER A 930 -18.52 -19.95 -63.78
C SER A 930 -18.93 -18.77 -64.67
N ASP A 931 -19.15 -19.03 -65.96
CA ASP A 931 -19.58 -17.98 -66.90
C ASP A 931 -20.92 -17.37 -66.45
N GLY A 932 -20.96 -16.04 -66.33
CA GLY A 932 -22.11 -15.31 -65.80
C GLY A 932 -22.19 -15.23 -64.26
N ALA A 933 -21.17 -15.68 -63.53
CA ALA A 933 -21.06 -15.62 -62.07
C ALA A 933 -22.20 -16.32 -61.30
N LYS A 934 -22.85 -17.32 -61.90
CA LYS A 934 -23.99 -18.04 -61.34
C LYS A 934 -23.76 -19.55 -61.28
N VAL A 935 -24.32 -20.19 -60.26
CA VAL A 935 -24.47 -21.66 -60.13
C VAL A 935 -25.93 -21.98 -59.87
N ARG A 936 -26.40 -23.14 -60.35
CA ARG A 936 -27.73 -23.66 -60.01
C ARG A 936 -27.60 -24.59 -58.81
N ILE A 937 -28.36 -24.29 -57.76
CA ILE A 937 -28.44 -25.11 -56.54
C ILE A 937 -29.84 -25.75 -56.54
N ARG A 938 -29.90 -27.08 -56.44
CA ARG A 938 -31.14 -27.82 -56.18
C ARG A 938 -31.12 -28.24 -54.71
N VAL A 939 -32.17 -27.90 -53.98
CA VAL A 939 -32.35 -28.25 -52.57
C VAL A 939 -33.60 -29.11 -52.47
N GLU A 940 -33.50 -30.24 -51.79
CA GLU A 940 -34.60 -31.21 -51.64
C GLU A 940 -34.73 -31.54 -50.16
N GLY A 941 -35.96 -31.50 -49.65
CA GLY A 941 -36.27 -31.78 -48.25
C GLY A 941 -37.50 -32.67 -48.17
N THR A 942 -37.43 -33.73 -47.36
CA THR A 942 -38.51 -34.67 -47.14
C THR A 942 -38.97 -34.62 -45.69
N SER A 943 -40.27 -34.76 -45.48
CA SER A 943 -40.93 -34.80 -44.16
C SER A 943 -42.12 -35.74 -44.26
N GLU A 944 -42.22 -36.72 -43.35
CA GLU A 944 -43.36 -37.66 -43.33
C GLU A 944 -44.66 -36.95 -42.91
N ASP A 945 -44.57 -35.91 -42.08
CA ASP A 945 -45.70 -35.08 -41.63
C ASP A 945 -46.01 -33.89 -42.57
N GLY A 946 -45.21 -33.72 -43.63
CA GLY A 946 -45.26 -32.54 -44.51
C GLY A 946 -44.56 -31.30 -43.96
N PHE A 947 -44.70 -30.16 -44.65
CA PHE A 947 -44.19 -28.85 -44.22
C PHE A 947 -45.34 -27.86 -44.06
N ASP A 948 -45.37 -27.13 -42.95
CA ASP A 948 -46.35 -26.06 -42.72
C ASP A 948 -46.14 -24.90 -43.72
N GLN A 949 -47.20 -24.48 -44.40
CA GLN A 949 -47.13 -23.44 -45.43
C GLN A 949 -46.73 -22.05 -44.88
N SER A 950 -47.11 -21.72 -43.65
CA SER A 950 -46.75 -20.43 -43.04
C SER A 950 -45.28 -20.41 -42.62
N TRP A 951 -44.77 -21.54 -42.12
CA TRP A 951 -43.35 -21.73 -41.83
C TRP A 951 -42.51 -21.72 -43.10
N LEU A 952 -42.90 -22.47 -44.14
CA LEU A 952 -42.19 -22.51 -45.42
C LEU A 952 -42.08 -21.09 -46.01
N ARG A 953 -43.19 -20.35 -46.03
CA ARG A 953 -43.22 -18.99 -46.55
C ARG A 953 -42.31 -18.03 -45.78
N ASN A 954 -42.34 -18.05 -44.45
CA ASN A 954 -41.64 -17.05 -43.62
C ASN A 954 -40.17 -17.43 -43.33
N ALA A 955 -39.84 -18.73 -43.35
CA ALA A 955 -38.51 -19.23 -42.94
C ALA A 955 -37.65 -19.74 -44.11
N VAL A 956 -38.22 -19.94 -45.30
CA VAL A 956 -37.51 -20.41 -46.49
C VAL A 956 -37.73 -19.46 -47.68
N ASP A 957 -38.98 -19.18 -48.04
CA ASP A 957 -39.29 -18.37 -49.23
C ASP A 957 -38.89 -16.90 -49.07
N GLU A 958 -39.42 -16.23 -48.03
CA GLU A 958 -39.20 -14.79 -47.80
C GLU A 958 -37.69 -14.46 -47.65
N PRO A 959 -36.85 -15.24 -46.94
CA PRO A 959 -35.40 -15.03 -46.92
C PRO A 959 -34.69 -15.24 -48.27
N LEU A 960 -35.20 -16.10 -49.15
CA LEU A 960 -34.64 -16.30 -50.50
C LEU A 960 -35.03 -15.14 -51.44
N ASP A 961 -36.27 -14.69 -51.33
CA ASP A 961 -36.78 -13.53 -52.07
C ASP A 961 -36.09 -12.23 -51.59
N GLU A 962 -35.80 -12.08 -50.29
CA GLU A 962 -34.99 -10.97 -49.73
C GLU A 962 -33.53 -10.99 -50.20
N ALA A 963 -33.01 -12.17 -50.56
CA ALA A 963 -31.65 -12.34 -51.10
C ALA A 963 -31.56 -12.16 -52.63
N ASP A 964 -32.66 -11.81 -53.30
CA ASP A 964 -32.77 -11.64 -54.77
C ASP A 964 -32.41 -12.92 -55.56
N ILE A 965 -32.78 -14.09 -55.01
CA ILE A 965 -32.51 -15.41 -55.61
C ILE A 965 -33.72 -15.88 -56.41
N GLU A 966 -33.65 -15.76 -57.75
CA GLU A 966 -34.66 -16.34 -58.65
C GLU A 966 -34.76 -17.86 -58.49
N ARG A 967 -35.95 -18.33 -58.07
CA ARG A 967 -36.29 -19.75 -57.91
C ARG A 967 -37.11 -20.26 -59.09
N THR A 968 -36.86 -21.50 -59.49
CA THR A 968 -37.65 -22.23 -60.50
C THR A 968 -38.18 -23.50 -59.82
N GLU A 969 -39.49 -23.70 -59.85
CA GLU A 969 -40.08 -24.99 -59.46
C GLU A 969 -39.74 -26.03 -60.55
N GLU A 970 -39.27 -27.21 -60.15
CA GLU A 970 -38.92 -28.35 -61.03
C GLU A 970 -40.05 -29.39 -61.13
#